data_AF-A0A370P769-F1
#
_entry.id   AF-A0A370P769-F1
#
_cell.length_a   1.000
_cell.length_b   1.000
_cell.length_c   1.000
_cell.angle_alpha   90.00
_cell.angle_beta   90.00
_cell.angle_gamma   90.00
#
_symmetry.space_group_name_H-M   'P 1'
#
loop_
_entity.id
_entity.type
_entity.pdbx_description
1 polymer ?
#
loop_
_entity_poly.entity_id
_entity_poly.type
_entity_poly.pdbx_seq_one_letter_code
_entity_poly.pdbx_strand_id
1 'polypeptide(L)'
;MFKQYSHILSHKRRRSRGSTINQVLSGAQSEPASEAATVSEPVEVWTHSQVLPEDDEHRKDCFTTLTPRIHKYDHVAQRGSDRFVQDLTASLNLDEPQTSYLSSPVGNYASFLYPECLPERLETVAYLTELGNLHDGKQQGKKTDESAESPRVAARKQLLEKAMSELSDKDKDGHEIIDCYRSNWLVTPEVPTAENCANLDDYVARRRLNAGIDVYWTLMGFAHGTRLGKEDQAVVRDALDAAERTMFFTNDYYSWPKEKRVSKKKPVANVILFLMEHQNMSEEDAVAKAKQLIIDNEHEFVRRREALYQANSDLAPQLRKWMEVLGASLAGIHYWCKNAPRYAVPETTEESEEEEESEEDGSEEEESSSDEDTDDDEEEEEEEEEEKAAPVEVVPEPEESEEPVEVAVWTPLVTEEETPDVHLDTSALLAPSSYARSISRSTLHSDLLTSLNAWLQVPARPLAFIRQVITELQDSTGMLADVQDQAALRDQRTPAHLVYGPAQCMNSAAYLFVRAARIVTSLNCPGMLDGLLQELEAHFVGQSWELNWRFSTHCPGETEYLAMVDQKAGASFRLLTRLMQAASMGGATLDLEPFTKVLGRLSQIRHEYLGLLESAASDRSFGEDLDQAKVTYPIVRACNLDPAGRAVIFGIFRQKPAGTVLPIESKRQIVSLVQQTGALQATYDLIRQLGREAMNTLSELETAAEELNPSLRAVVKSLVEVPAPDHL
;
A
#
# COMPACT_ATOMS: atom_id res chain seq x y z
N MET A 1 1.67 -4.90 -36.43
CA MET A 1 1.23 -6.10 -35.70
C MET A 1 0.52 -5.69 -34.41
N PHE A 2 -0.65 -5.02 -34.49
CA PHE A 2 -1.37 -4.50 -33.31
C PHE A 2 -2.84 -4.20 -33.67
N LYS A 3 -3.61 -5.21 -34.11
CA LYS A 3 -5.03 -5.04 -34.50
C LYS A 3 -5.84 -6.37 -34.55
N GLN A 4 -5.77 -7.17 -33.49
CA GLN A 4 -6.63 -8.35 -33.28
C GLN A 4 -6.75 -8.60 -31.77
N TYR A 5 -7.87 -8.18 -31.16
CA TYR A 5 -8.49 -8.69 -29.92
C TYR A 5 -9.66 -7.79 -29.50
N SER A 6 -10.64 -7.62 -30.40
CA SER A 6 -11.98 -7.15 -30.07
C SER A 6 -13.01 -8.20 -30.51
N HIS A 7 -14.16 -8.23 -29.85
CA HIS A 7 -15.25 -9.19 -30.08
C HIS A 7 -14.93 -10.66 -29.76
N ILE A 8 -15.17 -11.07 -28.51
CA ILE A 8 -16.26 -12.00 -28.15
C ILE A 8 -16.52 -11.85 -26.63
N LEU A 9 -17.48 -10.98 -26.29
CA LEU A 9 -18.14 -10.97 -24.98
C LEU A 9 -19.65 -10.93 -25.24
N SER A 10 -20.20 -12.10 -25.57
CA SER A 10 -21.62 -12.29 -25.87
C SER A 10 -22.35 -12.94 -24.71
N HIS A 11 -23.46 -12.32 -24.27
CA HIS A 11 -24.24 -12.77 -23.13
C HIS A 11 -24.68 -14.23 -23.20
N LYS A 12 -24.46 -15.00 -22.12
CA LYS A 12 -25.35 -16.12 -21.75
C LYS A 12 -25.79 -16.02 -20.28
N ARG A 13 -26.90 -15.31 -20.07
CA ARG A 13 -27.72 -15.45 -18.85
C ARG A 13 -28.06 -16.92 -18.64
N ARG A 14 -27.62 -17.54 -17.54
CA ARG A 14 -28.12 -18.85 -17.11
C ARG A 14 -29.06 -18.66 -15.92
N ARG A 15 -30.36 -18.90 -16.13
CA ARG A 15 -31.36 -18.92 -15.06
C ARG A 15 -31.02 -20.06 -14.09
N SER A 16 -30.83 -19.76 -12.81
CA SER A 16 -31.03 -20.75 -11.75
C SER A 16 -32.50 -20.74 -11.30
N ARG A 17 -33.00 -21.88 -10.82
CA ARG A 17 -34.30 -22.01 -10.16
C ARG A 17 -34.06 -22.04 -8.65
N GLY A 18 -34.78 -21.23 -7.89
CA GLY A 18 -34.78 -21.35 -6.44
C GLY A 18 -35.63 -22.52 -5.97
N SER A 19 -35.14 -23.25 -4.96
CA SER A 19 -35.99 -23.79 -3.90
C SER A 19 -35.19 -23.99 -2.62
N THR A 20 -35.87 -23.71 -1.51
CA THR A 20 -35.66 -24.09 -0.12
C THR A 20 -34.56 -25.13 0.19
N ILE A 21 -33.70 -24.79 1.17
CA ILE A 21 -33.57 -25.51 2.45
C ILE A 21 -33.13 -24.48 3.51
N ASN A 22 -33.59 -24.66 4.76
CA ASN A 22 -33.29 -23.78 5.87
C ASN A 22 -33.34 -24.61 7.18
N GLN A 23 -32.50 -24.26 8.15
CA GLN A 23 -32.36 -24.86 9.49
C GLN A 23 -31.75 -26.28 9.59
N VAL A 24 -31.45 -26.64 10.85
CA VAL A 24 -30.65 -27.80 11.32
C VAL A 24 -29.14 -27.60 11.07
N LEU A 25 -28.25 -27.48 12.08
CA LEU A 25 -28.42 -27.47 13.55
C LEU A 25 -27.42 -26.48 14.23
N SER A 26 -27.75 -26.02 15.44
CA SER A 26 -26.85 -25.23 16.32
C SER A 26 -26.37 -26.08 17.51
N GLY A 27 -25.12 -25.95 17.95
CA GLY A 27 -24.52 -26.94 18.87
C GLY A 27 -23.40 -26.50 19.82
N ALA A 28 -23.25 -25.21 20.16
CA ALA A 28 -22.34 -24.76 21.22
C ALA A 28 -22.93 -23.59 22.02
N GLN A 29 -22.71 -23.57 23.33
CA GLN A 29 -23.39 -22.67 24.26
C GLN A 29 -22.55 -21.43 24.62
N SER A 30 -23.19 -20.27 24.66
CA SER A 30 -22.76 -19.10 25.44
C SER A 30 -23.86 -18.71 26.43
N GLU A 31 -23.47 -18.24 27.61
CA GLU A 31 -24.40 -17.85 28.68
C GLU A 31 -25.14 -16.52 28.35
N PRO A 32 -26.32 -16.27 28.96
CA PRO A 32 -27.40 -15.59 28.26
C PRO A 32 -27.27 -14.06 28.21
N ALA A 33 -27.52 -13.52 27.01
CA ALA A 33 -28.00 -12.15 26.86
C ALA A 33 -29.48 -12.05 27.29
N SER A 34 -29.90 -10.86 27.73
CA SER A 34 -31.25 -10.62 28.27
C SER A 34 -32.36 -10.91 27.25
N GLU A 35 -33.46 -11.51 27.71
CA GLU A 35 -34.69 -11.67 26.91
C GLU A 35 -35.39 -10.33 26.70
N ALA A 36 -35.39 -9.80 25.46
CA ALA A 36 -36.42 -8.96 24.83
C ALA A 36 -35.85 -8.32 23.53
N ALA A 37 -36.56 -8.25 22.41
CA ALA A 37 -37.76 -8.99 21.99
C ALA A 37 -37.77 -9.08 20.45
N THR A 38 -38.29 -10.18 19.89
CA THR A 38 -38.44 -10.33 18.44
C THR A 38 -39.68 -9.62 17.91
N VAL A 39 -39.54 -8.31 17.64
CA VAL A 39 -40.52 -7.55 16.86
C VAL A 39 -39.81 -6.92 15.66
N SER A 40 -40.34 -7.17 14.46
CA SER A 40 -39.93 -6.48 13.23
C SER A 40 -40.53 -5.07 13.21
N GLU A 41 -40.08 -4.21 14.12
CA GLU A 41 -40.47 -2.80 14.11
C GLU A 41 -39.88 -2.11 12.87
N PRO A 42 -40.64 -1.22 12.18
CA PRO A 42 -40.09 -0.44 11.09
C PRO A 42 -39.04 0.51 11.66
N VAL A 43 -37.78 0.37 11.23
CA VAL A 43 -36.69 1.23 11.72
C VAL A 43 -37.01 2.69 11.43
N GLU A 44 -37.18 3.47 12.50
CA GLU A 44 -37.39 4.90 12.41
C GLU A 44 -36.10 5.56 11.90
N VAL A 45 -36.09 5.87 10.61
CA VAL A 45 -34.97 6.53 9.94
C VAL A 45 -34.71 7.92 10.56
N TRP A 46 -35.77 8.61 11.00
CA TRP A 46 -35.74 10.02 11.36
C TRP A 46 -36.20 10.30 12.80
N THR A 47 -35.29 10.19 13.76
CA THR A 47 -35.55 10.41 15.18
C THR A 47 -35.01 11.77 15.65
N HIS A 48 -33.84 12.20 15.17
CA HIS A 48 -33.14 13.40 15.67
C HIS A 48 -33.18 14.62 14.74
N SER A 49 -33.60 14.48 13.48
CA SER A 49 -33.69 15.56 12.49
C SER A 49 -35.11 16.04 12.19
N GLN A 50 -35.23 17.24 11.61
CA GLN A 50 -36.43 17.76 10.97
C GLN A 50 -36.14 18.20 9.52
N VAL A 51 -37.15 18.13 8.66
CA VAL A 51 -37.08 18.64 7.28
C VAL A 51 -37.10 20.16 7.28
N LEU A 52 -36.36 20.81 6.38
CA LEU A 52 -36.45 22.26 6.21
C LEU A 52 -37.77 22.68 5.55
N PRO A 53 -38.39 23.82 5.94
CA PRO A 53 -39.59 24.33 5.29
C PRO A 53 -39.42 24.52 3.78
N GLU A 54 -40.49 24.41 3.01
CA GLU A 54 -40.47 24.64 1.55
C GLU A 54 -40.49 26.14 1.19
N ASP A 55 -40.94 26.97 2.13
CA ASP A 55 -41.06 28.43 2.05
C ASP A 55 -39.85 29.18 2.66
N ASP A 56 -38.79 28.48 3.08
CA ASP A 56 -37.57 29.10 3.59
C ASP A 56 -36.86 29.92 2.50
N GLU A 57 -36.72 31.22 2.72
CA GLU A 57 -36.09 32.16 1.80
C GLU A 57 -34.64 31.78 1.45
N HIS A 58 -33.92 31.11 2.35
CA HIS A 58 -32.56 30.63 2.12
C HIS A 58 -32.48 29.46 1.14
N ARG A 59 -33.60 28.76 0.85
CA ARG A 59 -33.69 27.72 -0.19
C ARG A 59 -33.79 28.28 -1.61
N LYS A 60 -34.06 29.59 -1.78
CA LYS A 60 -33.96 30.24 -3.10
C LYS A 60 -32.58 29.99 -3.69
N ASP A 61 -32.58 29.59 -4.96
CA ASP A 61 -31.40 29.24 -5.78
C ASP A 61 -30.53 28.08 -5.27
N CYS A 62 -30.99 27.34 -4.25
CA CYS A 62 -30.48 26.01 -3.92
C CYS A 62 -31.12 25.00 -4.90
N PHE A 63 -30.31 24.25 -5.63
CA PHE A 63 -30.77 23.42 -6.76
C PHE A 63 -30.66 21.91 -6.50
N THR A 64 -30.51 21.50 -5.23
CA THR A 64 -30.57 20.08 -4.84
C THR A 64 -31.93 19.48 -5.13
N THR A 65 -31.92 18.27 -5.67
CA THR A 65 -33.07 17.40 -5.94
C THR A 65 -33.44 16.54 -4.73
N LEU A 66 -32.60 16.54 -3.70
CA LEU A 66 -32.73 15.77 -2.47
C LEU A 66 -33.37 16.61 -1.36
N THR A 67 -33.90 15.97 -0.31
CA THR A 67 -34.62 16.66 0.78
C THR A 67 -33.68 17.05 1.92
N PRO A 68 -33.38 18.36 2.15
CA PRO A 68 -32.50 18.79 3.22
C PRO A 68 -33.17 18.66 4.59
N ARG A 69 -32.37 18.26 5.58
CA ARG A 69 -32.78 18.10 6.97
C ARG A 69 -31.72 18.71 7.90
N ILE A 70 -32.16 19.19 9.06
CA ILE A 70 -31.29 19.72 10.12
C ILE A 70 -31.55 18.96 11.42
N HIS A 71 -30.48 18.72 12.20
CA HIS A 71 -30.58 18.15 13.55
C HIS A 71 -31.38 19.08 14.49
N LYS A 72 -32.32 18.52 15.27
CA LYS A 72 -33.21 19.27 16.18
C LYS A 72 -32.45 20.02 17.29
N TYR A 73 -31.22 19.58 17.61
CA TYR A 73 -30.38 20.14 18.65
C TYR A 73 -29.18 20.91 18.06
N ASP A 74 -29.39 21.67 16.98
CA ASP A 74 -28.35 22.49 16.31
C ASP A 74 -27.52 23.35 17.29
N HIS A 75 -28.15 23.90 18.32
CA HIS A 75 -27.49 24.66 19.41
C HIS A 75 -26.45 23.85 20.21
N VAL A 76 -26.43 22.51 20.12
CA VAL A 76 -25.40 21.63 20.69
C VAL A 76 -24.22 21.47 19.73
N ALA A 77 -24.48 21.35 18.43
CA ALA A 77 -23.44 21.37 17.40
C ALA A 77 -22.72 22.72 17.39
N GLN A 78 -23.47 23.83 17.46
CA GLN A 78 -22.90 25.17 17.55
C GLN A 78 -22.02 25.32 18.80
N ARG A 79 -22.44 24.79 19.96
CA ARG A 79 -21.59 24.79 21.17
C ARG A 79 -20.27 24.05 20.96
N GLY A 80 -20.27 22.94 20.22
CA GLY A 80 -19.06 22.21 19.85
C GLY A 80 -18.10 23.03 18.98
N SER A 81 -18.65 23.77 18.01
CA SER A 81 -17.91 24.73 17.19
C SER A 81 -17.38 25.92 18.00
N ASP A 82 -18.19 26.52 18.86
CA ASP A 82 -17.80 27.64 19.73
C ASP A 82 -16.66 27.21 20.68
N ARG A 83 -16.71 25.98 21.18
CA ARG A 83 -15.69 25.37 22.04
C ARG A 83 -14.38 25.15 21.27
N PHE A 84 -14.45 24.62 20.05
CA PHE A 84 -13.28 24.49 19.17
C PHE A 84 -12.62 25.85 18.90
N VAL A 85 -13.42 26.88 18.60
CA VAL A 85 -12.94 28.24 18.36
C VAL A 85 -12.23 28.83 19.59
N GLN A 86 -12.77 28.61 20.79
CA GLN A 86 -12.14 29.01 22.05
C GLN A 86 -10.80 28.29 22.27
N ASP A 87 -10.78 26.97 22.13
CA ASP A 87 -9.57 26.16 22.30
C ASP A 87 -8.49 26.49 21.24
N LEU A 88 -8.88 26.77 20.00
CA LEU A 88 -7.97 27.19 18.92
C LEU A 88 -7.38 28.58 19.18
N THR A 89 -8.21 29.54 19.62
CA THR A 89 -7.76 30.91 19.97
C THR A 89 -6.76 30.86 21.13
N ALA A 90 -7.02 30.03 22.15
CA ALA A 90 -6.11 29.80 23.27
C ALA A 90 -4.80 29.11 22.84
N SER A 91 -4.88 28.08 21.99
CA SER A 91 -3.69 27.34 21.51
C SER A 91 -2.78 28.20 20.63
N LEU A 92 -3.35 29.13 19.85
CA LEU A 92 -2.60 30.07 19.00
C LEU A 92 -2.15 31.36 19.71
N ASN A 93 -2.56 31.58 20.98
CA ASN A 93 -2.26 32.80 21.76
C ASN A 93 -2.66 34.10 21.02
N LEU A 94 -3.86 34.15 20.44
CA LEU A 94 -4.35 35.30 19.67
C LEU A 94 -5.15 36.28 20.54
N ASP A 95 -4.85 37.58 20.43
CA ASP A 95 -5.57 38.65 21.12
C ASP A 95 -7.00 38.86 20.58
N GLU A 96 -7.27 38.48 19.33
CA GLU A 96 -8.60 38.56 18.70
C GLU A 96 -9.25 37.17 18.59
N PRO A 97 -10.51 37.01 19.06
CA PRO A 97 -11.22 35.74 18.97
C PRO A 97 -11.44 35.35 17.51
N GLN A 98 -11.06 34.13 17.15
CA GLN A 98 -11.34 33.60 15.82
C GLN A 98 -12.85 33.42 15.61
N THR A 99 -13.29 33.38 14.36
CA THR A 99 -14.64 32.94 13.99
C THR A 99 -14.58 31.52 13.43
N SER A 100 -15.64 30.74 13.67
CA SER A 100 -15.77 29.39 13.10
C SER A 100 -15.80 29.46 11.57
N TYR A 101 -15.00 28.61 10.92
CA TYR A 101 -14.98 28.49 9.45
C TYR A 101 -16.20 27.73 8.90
N LEU A 102 -16.99 27.14 9.80
CA LEU A 102 -18.23 26.42 9.56
C LEU A 102 -19.48 27.14 10.13
N SER A 103 -19.33 28.41 10.53
CA SER A 103 -20.43 29.29 10.92
C SER A 103 -21.28 29.66 9.71
N SER A 104 -22.61 29.69 9.88
CA SER A 104 -23.57 29.99 8.83
C SER A 104 -24.91 30.47 9.42
N PRO A 105 -25.61 31.44 8.81
CA PRO A 105 -26.87 31.96 9.35
C PRO A 105 -28.02 30.94 9.37
N VAL A 106 -27.91 29.82 8.63
CA VAL A 106 -28.94 28.78 8.54
C VAL A 106 -28.76 27.62 9.53
N GLY A 107 -27.69 27.62 10.34
CA GLY A 107 -27.36 26.56 11.30
C GLY A 107 -25.94 26.00 11.13
N ASN A 108 -25.51 25.19 12.08
CA ASN A 108 -24.15 24.63 12.12
C ASN A 108 -23.95 23.55 11.06
N TYR A 109 -22.77 23.51 10.42
CA TYR A 109 -22.47 22.52 9.36
C TYR A 109 -22.66 21.07 9.83
N ALA A 110 -22.29 20.73 11.07
CA ALA A 110 -22.44 19.37 11.59
C ALA A 110 -23.92 18.94 11.73
N SER A 111 -24.84 19.88 11.95
CA SER A 111 -26.30 19.63 12.02
C SER A 111 -26.92 19.26 10.68
N PHE A 112 -26.29 19.67 9.57
CA PHE A 112 -26.66 19.30 8.21
C PHE A 112 -25.89 18.08 7.71
N LEU A 113 -24.63 17.95 8.11
CA LEU A 113 -23.72 16.87 7.71
C LEU A 113 -24.02 15.54 8.40
N TYR A 114 -24.52 15.57 9.64
CA TYR A 114 -24.90 14.39 10.42
C TYR A 114 -26.31 14.56 11.04
N PRO A 115 -27.37 14.65 10.22
CA PRO A 115 -28.69 15.09 10.70
C PRO A 115 -29.34 14.12 11.71
N GLU A 116 -28.95 12.84 11.71
CA GLU A 116 -29.42 11.81 12.66
C GLU A 116 -28.36 11.42 13.72
N CYS A 117 -27.35 12.27 13.94
CA CYS A 117 -26.35 12.07 14.99
C CYS A 117 -27.00 11.89 16.38
N LEU A 118 -26.45 10.99 17.19
CA LEU A 118 -26.83 10.80 18.59
C LEU A 118 -26.57 12.12 19.37
N PRO A 119 -27.58 12.71 20.04
CA PRO A 119 -27.45 14.02 20.69
C PRO A 119 -26.27 14.15 21.67
N GLU A 120 -25.89 13.05 22.32
CA GLU A 120 -24.75 12.94 23.23
C GLU A 120 -23.38 12.88 22.54
N ARG A 121 -23.32 12.51 21.25
CA ARG A 121 -22.09 12.53 20.43
C ARG A 121 -21.95 13.83 19.60
N LEU A 122 -23.04 14.59 19.41
CA LEU A 122 -23.09 15.75 18.50
C LEU A 122 -22.10 16.87 18.82
N GLU A 123 -21.91 17.25 20.10
CA GLU A 123 -20.96 18.33 20.47
C GLU A 123 -19.53 17.97 20.04
N THR A 124 -19.13 16.71 20.28
CA THR A 124 -17.81 16.17 19.90
C THR A 124 -17.68 16.02 18.38
N VAL A 125 -18.71 15.56 17.68
CA VAL A 125 -18.73 15.46 16.21
C VAL A 125 -18.59 16.84 15.56
N ALA A 126 -19.23 17.88 16.09
CA ALA A 126 -19.08 19.25 15.60
C ALA A 126 -17.66 19.80 15.83
N TYR A 127 -17.13 19.63 17.05
CA TYR A 127 -15.74 20.02 17.40
C TYR A 127 -14.71 19.36 16.46
N LEU A 128 -14.86 18.06 16.17
CA LEU A 128 -13.98 17.33 15.25
C LEU A 128 -14.16 17.80 13.79
N THR A 129 -15.39 18.11 13.36
CA THR A 129 -15.65 18.59 12.00
C THR A 129 -14.96 19.93 11.71
N GLU A 130 -14.89 20.84 12.69
CA GLU A 130 -14.06 22.05 12.62
C GLU A 130 -12.56 21.73 12.54
N LEU A 131 -12.06 20.83 13.40
CA LEU A 131 -10.67 20.37 13.40
C LEU A 131 -10.24 19.75 12.05
N GLY A 132 -11.18 19.13 11.33
CA GLY A 132 -11.02 18.67 9.95
C GLY A 132 -10.91 19.81 8.93
N ASN A 133 -11.66 20.90 9.12
CA ASN A 133 -11.69 22.08 8.24
C ASN A 133 -10.65 23.16 8.59
N LEU A 134 -9.78 22.94 9.58
CA LEU A 134 -8.69 23.87 9.92
C LEU A 134 -7.63 23.91 8.80
N HIS A 135 -7.52 25.05 8.12
CA HIS A 135 -6.57 25.31 7.04
C HIS A 135 -5.53 26.40 7.41
N ASP A 136 -4.33 26.33 6.80
CA ASP A 136 -3.27 27.36 6.90
C ASP A 136 -3.55 28.59 6.02
N GLY A 137 -4.72 29.20 6.20
CA GLY A 137 -5.08 30.47 5.60
C GLY A 137 -4.27 31.64 6.15
N LYS A 138 -3.34 32.16 5.34
CA LYS A 138 -2.61 33.45 5.44
C LYS A 138 -2.11 33.87 6.83
N GLN A 139 -0.80 33.83 7.04
CA GLN A 139 -0.14 34.75 7.98
C GLN A 139 -0.42 36.21 7.56
N GLN A 140 -0.91 37.03 8.49
CA GLN A 140 -0.70 38.47 8.45
C GLN A 140 0.37 38.81 9.49
N GLY A 141 1.56 39.22 9.03
CA GLY A 141 2.63 39.74 9.87
C GLY A 141 3.88 38.86 9.92
N LYS A 142 5.00 39.46 9.45
CA LYS A 142 6.41 39.03 9.57
C LYS A 142 6.79 37.66 8.98
N LYS A 143 7.76 37.71 8.05
CA LYS A 143 8.64 36.57 7.77
C LYS A 143 9.41 36.18 9.05
N THR A 144 9.50 34.89 9.32
CA THR A 144 10.39 34.24 10.31
C THR A 144 10.94 32.96 9.68
N ASP A 145 12.08 32.47 10.17
CA ASP A 145 12.95 31.55 9.44
C ASP A 145 12.37 30.17 9.06
N GLU A 146 12.89 29.62 7.98
CA GLU A 146 12.43 28.38 7.32
C GLU A 146 12.92 27.11 8.05
N SER A 147 12.48 26.91 9.29
CA SER A 147 12.53 25.60 9.96
C SER A 147 11.47 25.35 11.05
N ALA A 148 10.64 26.34 11.39
CA ALA A 148 9.62 26.19 12.43
C ALA A 148 8.34 25.49 11.92
N GLU A 149 7.84 24.51 12.68
CA GLU A 149 6.50 23.92 12.49
C GLU A 149 5.43 25.02 12.55
N SER A 150 4.50 25.04 11.60
CA SER A 150 3.43 26.05 11.54
C SER A 150 2.66 26.07 12.87
N PRO A 151 2.45 27.24 13.51
CA PRO A 151 1.72 27.33 14.77
C PRO A 151 0.32 26.70 14.73
N ARG A 152 -0.31 26.68 13.54
CA ARG A 152 -1.58 25.99 13.31
C ARG A 152 -1.45 24.47 13.20
N VAL A 153 -0.35 23.93 12.69
CA VAL A 153 -0.08 22.48 12.70
C VAL A 153 0.16 22.01 14.14
N ALA A 154 0.99 22.74 14.90
CA ALA A 154 1.20 22.48 16.32
C ALA A 154 -0.12 22.57 17.13
N ALA A 155 -0.91 23.62 16.93
CA ALA A 155 -2.24 23.74 17.55
C ALA A 155 -3.19 22.61 17.11
N ARG A 156 -3.21 22.23 15.82
CA ARG A 156 -4.06 21.14 15.30
C ARG A 156 -3.73 19.80 15.98
N LYS A 157 -2.45 19.52 16.21
CA LYS A 157 -1.99 18.36 16.97
C LYS A 157 -2.43 18.42 18.44
N GLN A 158 -2.23 19.55 19.11
CA GLN A 158 -2.67 19.77 20.50
C GLN A 158 -4.20 19.63 20.66
N LEU A 159 -4.98 20.16 19.72
CA LEU A 159 -6.45 20.09 19.71
C LEU A 159 -6.95 18.67 19.41
N LEU A 160 -6.25 17.90 18.58
CA LEU A 160 -6.52 16.48 18.39
C LEU A 160 -6.22 15.72 19.68
N GLU A 161 -5.04 15.91 20.29
CA GLU A 161 -4.63 15.26 21.55
C GLU A 161 -5.60 15.58 22.70
N LYS A 162 -6.16 16.80 22.77
CA LYS A 162 -7.26 17.14 23.68
C LYS A 162 -8.54 16.35 23.38
N ALA A 163 -8.93 16.26 22.11
CA ALA A 163 -10.08 15.43 21.72
C ALA A 163 -9.84 13.93 22.00
N MET A 164 -8.60 13.45 21.94
CA MET A 164 -8.26 12.07 22.27
C MET A 164 -8.60 11.72 23.72
N SER A 165 -8.24 12.58 24.68
CA SER A 165 -8.47 12.28 26.11
C SER A 165 -9.97 12.31 26.45
N GLU A 166 -10.74 13.25 25.89
CA GLU A 166 -12.19 13.30 26.04
C GLU A 166 -12.92 12.08 25.45
N LEU A 167 -12.38 11.48 24.38
CA LEU A 167 -12.90 10.25 23.76
C LEU A 167 -12.45 8.97 24.50
N SER A 168 -11.20 8.94 24.97
CA SER A 168 -10.57 7.74 25.54
C SER A 168 -11.20 7.27 26.85
N ASP A 169 -11.86 8.16 27.59
CA ASP A 169 -12.55 7.82 28.85
C ASP A 169 -13.88 7.08 28.65
N LYS A 170 -14.38 6.94 27.41
CA LYS A 170 -15.76 6.46 27.17
C LYS A 170 -15.96 5.41 26.08
N ASP A 171 -15.26 5.45 24.94
CA ASP A 171 -15.57 4.57 23.81
C ASP A 171 -14.36 4.00 23.07
N LYS A 172 -14.50 2.75 22.58
CA LYS A 172 -13.52 2.13 21.67
C LYS A 172 -13.47 2.87 20.33
N ASP A 173 -14.62 3.31 19.84
CA ASP A 173 -14.81 4.01 18.56
C ASP A 173 -13.86 5.21 18.39
N GLY A 174 -13.58 5.92 19.50
CA GLY A 174 -12.75 7.13 19.47
C GLY A 174 -11.36 6.90 18.87
N HIS A 175 -10.76 5.74 19.12
CA HIS A 175 -9.42 5.39 18.62
C HIS A 175 -9.37 5.30 17.09
N GLU A 176 -10.43 4.82 16.44
CA GLU A 176 -10.48 4.68 14.97
C GLU A 176 -10.61 6.05 14.28
N ILE A 177 -11.38 6.96 14.88
CA ILE A 177 -11.49 8.37 14.44
C ILE A 177 -10.11 9.03 14.49
N ILE A 178 -9.39 8.89 15.61
CA ILE A 178 -8.07 9.49 15.83
C ILE A 178 -7.02 8.93 14.85
N ASP A 179 -6.99 7.61 14.63
CA ASP A 179 -6.11 6.99 13.64
C ASP A 179 -6.43 7.48 12.22
N CYS A 180 -7.71 7.64 11.87
CA CYS A 180 -8.12 8.17 10.57
C CYS A 180 -7.69 9.64 10.37
N TYR A 181 -7.90 10.50 11.38
CA TYR A 181 -7.42 11.89 11.37
C TYR A 181 -5.90 11.97 11.19
N ARG A 182 -5.14 11.10 11.87
CA ARG A 182 -3.68 11.02 11.70
C ARG A 182 -3.32 10.59 10.29
N SER A 183 -3.81 9.45 9.81
CA SER A 183 -3.50 8.97 8.45
C SER A 183 -3.83 10.02 7.38
N ASN A 184 -4.92 10.76 7.54
CA ASN A 184 -5.35 11.79 6.59
C ASN A 184 -4.55 13.11 6.67
N TRP A 185 -3.83 13.38 7.75
CA TRP A 185 -2.96 14.56 7.88
C TRP A 185 -1.48 14.28 7.59
N LEU A 186 -1.11 13.00 7.46
CA LEU A 186 0.26 12.56 7.21
C LEU A 186 0.55 12.30 5.73
N VAL A 187 -0.47 12.38 4.88
CA VAL A 187 -0.32 12.49 3.43
C VAL A 187 -0.66 13.91 3.05
N THR A 188 0.25 14.58 2.32
CA THR A 188 -0.05 15.83 1.60
C THR A 188 -0.23 15.45 0.13
N PRO A 189 -1.39 14.92 -0.29
CA PRO A 189 -1.58 14.44 -1.65
C PRO A 189 -1.50 15.62 -2.62
N GLU A 190 -0.95 15.36 -3.80
CA GLU A 190 -0.92 16.32 -4.90
C GLU A 190 -2.32 16.92 -5.12
N VAL A 191 -2.36 18.23 -5.36
CA VAL A 191 -3.60 18.92 -5.71
C VAL A 191 -4.01 18.42 -7.11
N PRO A 192 -5.19 17.81 -7.29
CA PRO A 192 -5.65 17.43 -8.62
C PRO A 192 -5.89 18.66 -9.51
N THR A 193 -5.25 18.68 -10.67
CA THR A 193 -5.34 19.70 -11.73
C THR A 193 -5.56 19.03 -13.09
N ALA A 194 -5.83 19.77 -14.17
CA ALA A 194 -5.94 19.16 -15.49
C ALA A 194 -4.61 18.56 -16.00
N GLU A 195 -3.47 19.03 -15.50
CA GLU A 195 -2.14 18.53 -15.87
C GLU A 195 -1.85 17.13 -15.31
N ASN A 196 -2.34 16.80 -14.11
CA ASN A 196 -2.06 15.52 -13.43
C ASN A 196 -3.24 14.53 -13.40
N CYS A 197 -4.41 14.92 -13.91
CA CYS A 197 -5.62 14.09 -13.97
C CYS A 197 -5.97 13.75 -15.43
N ALA A 198 -5.87 12.47 -15.82
CA ALA A 198 -6.11 12.04 -17.19
C ALA A 198 -7.58 12.21 -17.66
N ASN A 199 -8.53 12.23 -16.71
CA ASN A 199 -9.96 12.40 -16.95
C ASN A 199 -10.69 12.74 -15.63
N LEU A 200 -12.01 12.93 -15.69
CA LEU A 200 -12.84 13.30 -14.52
C LEU A 200 -12.91 12.21 -13.43
N ASP A 201 -12.78 10.92 -13.78
CA ASP A 201 -12.78 9.84 -12.79
C ASP A 201 -11.45 9.77 -12.02
N ASP A 202 -10.32 10.05 -12.69
CA ASP A 202 -9.00 10.23 -12.08
C ASP A 202 -8.96 11.49 -11.18
N TYR A 203 -9.54 12.61 -11.66
CA TYR A 203 -9.76 13.81 -10.83
C TYR A 203 -10.52 13.47 -9.54
N VAL A 204 -11.64 12.73 -9.62
CA VAL A 204 -12.40 12.30 -8.45
C VAL A 204 -11.59 11.35 -7.56
N ALA A 205 -10.83 10.41 -8.13
CA ALA A 205 -9.98 9.49 -7.37
C ALA A 205 -8.90 10.22 -6.55
N ARG A 206 -8.26 11.24 -7.13
CA ARG A 206 -7.31 12.12 -6.44
C ARG A 206 -7.99 13.07 -5.46
N ARG A 207 -9.17 13.59 -5.79
CA ARG A 207 -9.97 14.47 -4.91
C ARG A 207 -10.40 13.76 -3.62
N ARG A 208 -10.66 12.44 -3.64
CA ARG A 208 -10.91 11.62 -2.43
C ARG A 208 -9.81 11.75 -1.38
N LEU A 209 -8.56 11.59 -1.81
CA LEU A 209 -7.37 11.71 -0.96
C LEU A 209 -7.22 13.14 -0.45
N ASN A 210 -7.38 14.13 -1.34
CA ASN A 210 -7.20 15.55 -1.03
C ASN A 210 -8.30 16.13 -0.12
N ALA A 211 -9.54 15.62 -0.21
CA ALA A 211 -10.69 16.11 0.56
C ALA A 211 -10.89 15.43 1.92
N GLY A 212 -10.14 14.37 2.22
CA GLY A 212 -10.19 13.66 3.51
C GLY A 212 -11.47 12.89 3.79
N ILE A 213 -12.07 12.30 2.76
CA ILE A 213 -13.41 11.69 2.83
C ILE A 213 -13.50 10.50 3.80
N ASP A 214 -12.42 9.77 4.03
CA ASP A 214 -12.38 8.64 4.99
C ASP A 214 -12.62 9.08 6.45
N VAL A 215 -12.19 10.30 6.80
CA VAL A 215 -12.42 10.90 8.12
C VAL A 215 -13.91 11.18 8.31
N TYR A 216 -14.57 11.69 7.27
CA TYR A 216 -16.02 11.88 7.25
C TYR A 216 -16.76 10.54 7.38
N TRP A 217 -16.35 9.49 6.67
CA TRP A 217 -17.00 8.18 6.81
C TRP A 217 -16.85 7.57 8.21
N THR A 218 -15.69 7.74 8.84
CA THR A 218 -15.44 7.27 10.21
C THR A 218 -16.23 8.08 11.24
N LEU A 219 -16.29 9.42 11.11
CA LEU A 219 -17.15 10.28 11.92
C LEU A 219 -18.63 10.00 11.72
N MET A 220 -19.06 9.76 10.49
CA MET A 220 -20.45 9.45 10.14
C MET A 220 -20.92 8.15 10.80
N GLY A 221 -20.06 7.13 10.89
CA GLY A 221 -20.33 5.92 11.67
C GLY A 221 -20.46 6.23 13.17
N PHE A 222 -19.45 6.89 13.76
CA PHE A 222 -19.45 7.27 15.17
C PHE A 222 -20.68 8.12 15.56
N ALA A 223 -21.04 9.10 14.74
CA ALA A 223 -22.19 9.98 14.94
C ALA A 223 -23.51 9.21 15.15
N HIS A 224 -23.70 8.10 14.44
CA HIS A 224 -24.94 7.31 14.48
C HIS A 224 -24.89 6.10 15.44
N GLY A 225 -23.78 5.91 16.17
CA GLY A 225 -23.59 4.73 17.02
C GLY A 225 -23.40 3.43 16.24
N THR A 226 -22.97 3.50 14.98
CA THR A 226 -22.89 2.38 14.04
C THR A 226 -21.49 2.25 13.44
N ARG A 227 -20.94 1.05 13.37
CA ARG A 227 -19.62 0.80 12.78
C ARG A 227 -19.76 0.07 11.45
N LEU A 228 -19.59 0.79 10.33
CA LEU A 228 -19.51 0.17 9.00
C LEU A 228 -18.20 -0.62 8.88
N GLY A 229 -18.30 -1.94 8.88
CA GLY A 229 -17.20 -2.84 8.59
C GLY A 229 -16.74 -2.76 7.13
N LYS A 230 -15.58 -3.36 6.82
CA LYS A 230 -15.06 -3.39 5.43
C LYS A 230 -15.99 -4.13 4.46
N GLU A 231 -16.79 -5.07 4.98
CA GLU A 231 -17.80 -5.82 4.21
C GLU A 231 -19.02 -4.93 3.91
N ASP A 232 -19.58 -4.24 4.92
CA ASP A 232 -20.64 -3.24 4.73
C ASP A 232 -20.23 -2.16 3.71
N GLN A 233 -18.99 -1.65 3.85
CA GLN A 233 -18.41 -0.63 2.96
C GLN A 233 -18.17 -1.12 1.53
N ALA A 234 -18.13 -2.43 1.29
CA ALA A 234 -18.08 -3.00 -0.04
C ALA A 234 -19.49 -3.14 -0.62
N VAL A 235 -20.46 -3.59 0.19
CA VAL A 235 -21.88 -3.71 -0.20
C VAL A 235 -22.47 -2.37 -0.64
N VAL A 236 -22.19 -1.28 0.08
CA VAL A 236 -22.74 0.06 -0.25
C VAL A 236 -21.87 0.90 -1.20
N ARG A 237 -20.74 0.37 -1.69
CA ARG A 237 -19.70 1.16 -2.36
C ARG A 237 -20.17 1.89 -3.61
N ASP A 238 -20.95 1.22 -4.47
CA ASP A 238 -21.45 1.81 -5.72
C ASP A 238 -22.29 3.08 -5.46
N ALA A 239 -23.15 3.06 -4.43
CA ALA A 239 -23.91 4.25 -4.03
C ALA A 239 -23.01 5.35 -3.42
N LEU A 240 -21.99 4.98 -2.63
CA LEU A 240 -21.01 5.94 -2.11
C LEU A 240 -20.23 6.65 -3.21
N ASP A 241 -19.86 5.95 -4.28
CA ASP A 241 -19.11 6.54 -5.39
C ASP A 241 -19.85 7.70 -6.08
N ALA A 242 -21.20 7.69 -6.07
CA ALA A 242 -22.02 8.81 -6.55
C ALA A 242 -22.17 9.92 -5.49
N ALA A 243 -22.38 9.56 -4.22
CA ALA A 243 -22.51 10.52 -3.12
C ALA A 243 -21.24 11.38 -2.94
N GLU A 244 -20.05 10.78 -3.04
CA GLU A 244 -18.78 11.50 -2.91
C GLU A 244 -18.56 12.51 -4.05
N ARG A 245 -18.92 12.14 -5.29
CA ARG A 245 -18.92 13.06 -6.45
C ARG A 245 -19.81 14.27 -6.19
N THR A 246 -21.03 14.05 -5.70
CA THR A 246 -21.94 15.13 -5.29
C THR A 246 -21.31 16.02 -4.23
N MET A 247 -20.70 15.45 -3.17
CA MET A 247 -20.05 16.23 -2.10
C MET A 247 -18.89 17.10 -2.61
N PHE A 248 -17.99 16.54 -3.42
CA PHE A 248 -16.85 17.29 -3.95
C PHE A 248 -17.31 18.38 -4.92
N PHE A 249 -18.12 18.06 -5.92
CA PHE A 249 -18.55 19.04 -6.92
C PHE A 249 -19.43 20.15 -6.31
N THR A 250 -20.22 19.84 -5.27
CA THR A 250 -20.96 20.86 -4.50
C THR A 250 -20.02 21.79 -3.73
N ASN A 251 -18.89 21.29 -3.21
CA ASN A 251 -17.88 22.15 -2.58
C ASN A 251 -17.24 23.06 -3.63
N ASP A 252 -16.70 22.46 -4.69
CA ASP A 252 -16.00 23.11 -5.79
C ASP A 252 -16.87 24.19 -6.48
N TYR A 253 -18.17 23.92 -6.69
CA TYR A 253 -19.10 24.87 -7.32
C TYR A 253 -19.30 26.15 -6.49
N TYR A 254 -19.51 26.02 -5.17
CA TYR A 254 -19.68 27.18 -4.30
C TYR A 254 -18.35 27.84 -3.91
N SER A 255 -17.23 27.12 -3.97
CA SER A 255 -15.89 27.69 -3.70
C SER A 255 -15.29 28.45 -4.88
N TRP A 256 -15.71 28.16 -6.11
CA TRP A 256 -15.10 28.70 -7.34
C TRP A 256 -14.88 30.22 -7.36
N PRO A 257 -15.84 31.10 -6.99
CA PRO A 257 -15.64 32.56 -7.04
C PRO A 257 -14.49 33.07 -6.15
N LYS A 258 -14.21 32.34 -5.07
CA LYS A 258 -13.11 32.60 -4.13
C LYS A 258 -11.81 31.96 -4.61
N GLU A 259 -11.87 30.74 -5.14
CA GLU A 259 -10.71 29.96 -5.58
C GLU A 259 -10.12 30.44 -6.91
N LYS A 260 -10.93 30.92 -7.84
CA LYS A 260 -10.51 31.61 -9.07
C LYS A 260 -9.56 32.80 -8.82
N ARG A 261 -9.73 33.50 -7.68
CA ARG A 261 -8.84 34.59 -7.26
C ARG A 261 -7.49 34.10 -6.73
N VAL A 262 -7.30 32.79 -6.55
CA VAL A 262 -6.11 32.14 -6.00
C VAL A 262 -5.44 31.18 -7.00
N SER A 263 -6.17 30.61 -7.95
CA SER A 263 -5.62 29.69 -8.98
C SER A 263 -4.46 30.30 -9.79
N LYS A 264 -4.54 31.59 -10.12
CA LYS A 264 -3.44 32.37 -10.73
C LYS A 264 -2.15 32.44 -9.88
N LYS A 265 -2.13 31.91 -8.65
CA LYS A 265 -1.00 32.01 -7.70
C LYS A 265 -0.61 30.69 -7.04
N LYS A 266 -1.48 29.67 -7.06
CA LYS A 266 -1.24 28.30 -6.54
C LYS A 266 -2.16 27.29 -7.25
N PRO A 267 -1.77 26.02 -7.41
CA PRO A 267 -2.68 24.95 -7.85
C PRO A 267 -3.94 24.87 -6.98
N VAL A 268 -5.09 24.60 -7.61
CA VAL A 268 -6.40 24.54 -6.98
C VAL A 268 -7.15 23.29 -7.46
N ALA A 269 -7.65 22.49 -6.52
CA ALA A 269 -8.51 21.36 -6.80
C ALA A 269 -9.96 21.82 -6.92
N ASN A 270 -10.37 22.22 -8.13
CA ASN A 270 -11.74 22.63 -8.41
C ASN A 270 -12.23 22.07 -9.77
N VAL A 271 -13.39 21.39 -9.77
CA VAL A 271 -13.96 20.76 -10.97
C VAL A 271 -14.26 21.75 -12.11
N ILE A 272 -14.57 23.02 -11.80
CA ILE A 272 -14.82 24.05 -12.82
C ILE A 272 -13.51 24.39 -13.54
N LEU A 273 -12.41 24.56 -12.79
CA LEU A 273 -11.08 24.76 -13.37
C LEU A 273 -10.66 23.57 -14.24
N PHE A 274 -10.84 22.34 -13.72
CA PHE A 274 -10.57 21.12 -14.46
C PHE A 274 -11.39 21.03 -15.78
N LEU A 275 -12.67 21.43 -15.78
CA LEU A 275 -13.49 21.45 -16.99
C LEU A 275 -13.06 22.54 -17.98
N MET A 276 -12.64 23.72 -17.51
CA MET A 276 -12.10 24.77 -18.38
C MET A 276 -10.80 24.31 -19.07
N GLU A 277 -9.85 23.79 -18.29
CA GLU A 277 -8.52 23.38 -18.77
C GLU A 277 -8.55 22.08 -19.59
N HIS A 278 -9.19 21.02 -19.09
CA HIS A 278 -9.19 19.68 -19.73
C HIS A 278 -10.11 19.59 -20.96
N GLN A 279 -11.13 20.44 -21.03
CA GLN A 279 -12.17 20.37 -22.08
C GLN A 279 -12.33 21.68 -22.88
N ASN A 280 -11.41 22.64 -22.71
CA ASN A 280 -11.40 23.95 -23.38
C ASN A 280 -12.75 24.68 -23.30
N MET A 281 -13.40 24.62 -22.13
CA MET A 281 -14.72 25.23 -21.91
C MET A 281 -14.60 26.68 -21.44
N SER A 282 -15.57 27.51 -21.81
CA SER A 282 -15.73 28.82 -21.16
C SER A 282 -16.07 28.62 -19.67
N GLU A 283 -15.81 29.64 -18.86
CA GLU A 283 -16.16 29.58 -17.43
C GLU A 283 -17.68 29.43 -17.22
N GLU A 284 -18.50 30.07 -18.06
CA GLU A 284 -19.96 29.97 -17.99
C GLU A 284 -20.43 28.54 -18.32
N ASP A 285 -19.88 27.94 -19.38
CA ASP A 285 -20.14 26.53 -19.75
C ASP A 285 -19.65 25.56 -18.67
N ALA A 286 -18.47 25.80 -18.09
CA ALA A 286 -17.89 24.95 -17.05
C ALA A 286 -18.69 25.02 -15.73
N VAL A 287 -19.15 26.21 -15.34
CA VAL A 287 -20.07 26.40 -14.19
C VAL A 287 -21.42 25.74 -14.46
N ALA A 288 -22.01 25.93 -15.64
CA ALA A 288 -23.26 25.28 -16.02
C ALA A 288 -23.13 23.74 -16.05
N LYS A 289 -22.01 23.22 -16.54
CA LYS A 289 -21.70 21.78 -16.57
C LYS A 289 -21.44 21.22 -15.18
N ALA A 290 -20.72 21.92 -14.31
CA ALA A 290 -20.54 21.53 -12.90
C ALA A 290 -21.90 21.46 -12.17
N LYS A 291 -22.80 22.43 -12.43
CA LYS A 291 -24.19 22.40 -11.92
C LYS A 291 -24.94 21.16 -12.39
N GLN A 292 -24.87 20.83 -13.68
CA GLN A 292 -25.53 19.63 -14.22
C GLN A 292 -24.92 18.34 -13.65
N LEU A 293 -23.60 18.26 -13.52
CA LEU A 293 -22.92 17.11 -12.90
C LEU A 293 -23.36 16.88 -11.45
N ILE A 294 -23.62 17.92 -10.66
CA ILE A 294 -24.16 17.76 -9.29
C ILE A 294 -25.54 17.11 -9.33
N ILE A 295 -26.44 17.60 -10.20
CA ILE A 295 -27.81 17.08 -10.37
C ILE A 295 -27.78 15.62 -10.85
N ASP A 296 -26.94 15.32 -11.84
CA ASP A 296 -26.78 13.97 -12.39
C ASP A 296 -26.24 12.99 -11.34
N ASN A 297 -25.29 13.40 -10.50
CA ASN A 297 -24.76 12.56 -9.42
C ASN A 297 -25.76 12.38 -8.26
N GLU A 298 -26.60 13.37 -7.94
CA GLU A 298 -27.71 13.19 -6.98
C GLU A 298 -28.74 12.17 -7.49
N HIS A 299 -29.13 12.26 -8.77
CA HIS A 299 -30.03 11.28 -9.41
C HIS A 299 -29.40 9.89 -9.50
N GLU A 300 -28.11 9.80 -9.84
CA GLU A 300 -27.35 8.55 -9.89
C GLU A 300 -27.21 7.92 -8.49
N PHE A 301 -26.97 8.72 -7.45
CA PHE A 301 -26.98 8.24 -6.05
C PHE A 301 -28.31 7.59 -5.69
N VAL A 302 -29.45 8.25 -5.97
CA VAL A 302 -30.78 7.68 -5.73
C VAL A 302 -30.97 6.40 -6.55
N ARG A 303 -30.59 6.39 -7.83
CA ARG A 303 -30.71 5.20 -8.69
C ARG A 303 -29.92 4.00 -8.15
N ARG A 304 -28.67 4.22 -7.70
CA ARG A 304 -27.80 3.18 -7.12
C ARG A 304 -28.30 2.70 -5.77
N ARG A 305 -28.81 3.61 -4.93
CA ARG A 305 -29.42 3.29 -3.64
C ARG A 305 -30.67 2.43 -3.77
N GLU A 306 -31.57 2.77 -4.70
CA GLU A 306 -32.75 1.92 -4.97
C GLU A 306 -32.36 0.58 -5.62
N ALA A 307 -31.29 0.54 -6.43
CA ALA A 307 -30.75 -0.72 -6.95
C ALA A 307 -30.15 -1.62 -5.85
N LEU A 308 -29.40 -1.03 -4.90
CA LEU A 308 -28.89 -1.70 -3.70
C LEU A 308 -30.04 -2.32 -2.88
N TYR A 309 -31.12 -1.57 -2.68
CA TYR A 309 -32.33 -2.02 -1.98
C TYR A 309 -33.10 -3.13 -2.71
N GLN A 310 -33.06 -3.15 -4.04
CA GLN A 310 -33.71 -4.19 -4.85
C GLN A 310 -32.86 -5.47 -4.97
N ALA A 311 -31.54 -5.33 -4.95
CA ALA A 311 -30.60 -6.46 -5.00
C ALA A 311 -30.49 -7.20 -3.66
N ASN A 312 -30.64 -6.48 -2.54
CA ASN A 312 -30.44 -7.00 -1.18
C ASN A 312 -31.72 -6.79 -0.35
N SER A 313 -32.70 -7.70 -0.50
CA SER A 313 -33.98 -7.63 0.22
C SER A 313 -33.84 -7.79 1.74
N ASP A 314 -32.71 -8.33 2.18
CA ASP A 314 -32.28 -8.63 3.54
C ASP A 314 -31.18 -7.65 4.04
N LEU A 315 -30.91 -6.56 3.31
CA LEU A 315 -29.94 -5.53 3.69
C LEU A 315 -30.16 -5.07 5.14
N ALA A 316 -29.09 -5.14 5.94
CA ALA A 316 -29.11 -4.79 7.36
C ALA A 316 -29.81 -3.44 7.60
N PRO A 317 -30.83 -3.35 8.49
CA PRO A 317 -31.65 -2.15 8.62
C PRO A 317 -30.88 -0.87 8.95
N GLN A 318 -29.73 -0.99 9.62
CA GLN A 318 -28.83 0.14 9.88
C GLN A 318 -28.19 0.69 8.60
N LEU A 319 -27.79 -0.17 7.64
CA LEU A 319 -27.26 0.29 6.34
C LEU A 319 -28.34 0.97 5.50
N ARG A 320 -29.60 0.50 5.57
CA ARG A 320 -30.74 1.19 4.98
C ARG A 320 -30.98 2.56 5.63
N LYS A 321 -30.97 2.67 6.97
CA LYS A 321 -31.06 3.98 7.66
C LYS A 321 -29.92 4.90 7.23
N TRP A 322 -28.70 4.39 7.15
CA TRP A 322 -27.50 5.13 6.77
C TRP A 322 -27.57 5.68 5.32
N MET A 323 -28.08 4.88 4.39
CA MET A 323 -28.32 5.27 2.98
C MET A 323 -29.41 6.34 2.82
N GLU A 324 -30.44 6.36 3.68
CA GLU A 324 -31.41 7.48 3.72
C GLU A 324 -30.78 8.75 4.33
N VAL A 325 -30.07 8.62 5.46
CA VAL A 325 -29.38 9.73 6.14
C VAL A 325 -28.38 10.41 5.22
N LEU A 326 -27.61 9.65 4.44
CA LEU A 326 -26.65 10.20 3.48
C LEU A 326 -27.34 11.07 2.43
N GLY A 327 -28.51 10.68 1.92
CA GLY A 327 -29.29 11.50 0.98
C GLY A 327 -29.72 12.85 1.57
N ALA A 328 -30.11 12.88 2.85
CA ALA A 328 -30.39 14.14 3.55
C ALA A 328 -29.12 14.95 3.84
N SER A 329 -27.98 14.29 4.06
CA SER A 329 -26.68 14.92 4.28
C SER A 329 -26.17 15.62 3.01
N LEU A 330 -26.31 14.99 1.83
CA LEU A 330 -26.00 15.62 0.54
C LEU A 330 -26.79 16.92 0.32
N ALA A 331 -28.11 16.85 0.52
CA ALA A 331 -28.99 18.02 0.45
C ALA A 331 -28.62 19.10 1.50
N GLY A 332 -28.27 18.67 2.71
CA GLY A 332 -27.85 19.54 3.80
C GLY A 332 -26.54 20.27 3.50
N ILE A 333 -25.53 19.59 2.95
CA ILE A 333 -24.26 20.17 2.50
C ILE A 333 -24.52 21.22 1.41
N HIS A 334 -25.33 20.89 0.40
CA HIS A 334 -25.67 21.79 -0.69
C HIS A 334 -26.36 23.06 -0.18
N TYR A 335 -27.40 22.88 0.64
CA TYR A 335 -28.12 23.99 1.28
C TYR A 335 -27.24 24.85 2.18
N TRP A 336 -26.35 24.23 2.96
CA TRP A 336 -25.42 24.93 3.82
C TRP A 336 -24.39 25.71 3.01
N CYS A 337 -23.75 25.09 2.00
CA CYS A 337 -22.75 25.74 1.15
C CYS A 337 -23.32 26.98 0.43
N LYS A 338 -24.55 26.90 -0.09
CA LYS A 338 -25.24 28.02 -0.73
C LYS A 338 -25.44 29.24 0.20
N ASN A 339 -25.47 29.04 1.51
CA ASN A 339 -25.70 30.10 2.51
C ASN A 339 -24.47 30.39 3.40
N ALA A 340 -23.35 29.69 3.22
CA ALA A 340 -22.19 29.76 4.11
C ALA A 340 -21.25 30.96 3.81
N PRO A 341 -21.01 31.87 4.77
CA PRO A 341 -20.11 33.02 4.60
C PRO A 341 -18.68 32.68 4.16
N ARG A 342 -18.19 31.44 4.37
CA ARG A 342 -16.84 31.02 3.94
C ARG A 342 -16.59 31.14 2.43
N TYR A 343 -17.64 31.21 1.63
CA TYR A 343 -17.59 31.36 0.17
C TYR A 343 -17.92 32.77 -0.32
N ALA A 344 -18.43 33.64 0.56
CA ALA A 344 -18.73 35.02 0.20
C ALA A 344 -17.44 35.77 -0.18
N VAL A 345 -17.52 36.57 -1.25
CA VAL A 345 -16.40 37.34 -1.79
C VAL A 345 -16.73 38.83 -1.62
N PRO A 346 -15.92 39.62 -0.90
CA PRO A 346 -16.20 41.04 -0.72
C PRO A 346 -16.23 41.81 -2.04
N GLU A 347 -17.27 42.62 -2.22
CA GLU A 347 -17.49 43.46 -3.42
C GLU A 347 -16.50 44.64 -3.52
N THR A 348 -15.87 45.01 -2.41
CA THR A 348 -15.05 46.23 -2.27
C THR A 348 -13.61 46.06 -2.80
N THR A 349 -13.45 45.56 -4.02
CA THR A 349 -12.21 45.70 -4.80
C THR A 349 -12.56 45.68 -6.28
N GLU A 350 -12.90 46.85 -6.80
CA GLU A 350 -13.04 47.09 -8.24
C GLU A 350 -11.70 46.86 -8.96
N GLU A 351 -11.77 46.70 -10.28
CA GLU A 351 -10.62 46.32 -11.11
C GLU A 351 -9.63 47.48 -11.24
N SER A 352 -8.53 47.41 -10.48
CA SER A 352 -7.33 48.22 -10.73
C SER A 352 -6.41 47.46 -11.68
N GLU A 353 -6.61 47.68 -12.97
CA GLU A 353 -5.59 47.40 -13.99
C GLU A 353 -4.40 48.34 -13.71
N GLU A 354 -3.25 47.77 -13.32
CA GLU A 354 -1.96 48.48 -13.31
C GLU A 354 -1.02 47.75 -14.27
N GLU A 355 -0.60 48.49 -15.30
CA GLU A 355 0.21 48.04 -16.43
C GLU A 355 1.69 47.96 -16.02
N GLU A 356 2.38 46.86 -16.34
CA GLU A 356 3.83 46.88 -16.59
C GLU A 356 4.12 46.07 -17.86
N GLU A 357 4.00 46.74 -19.02
CA GLU A 357 4.61 46.31 -20.28
C GLU A 357 6.09 46.75 -20.37
N SER A 358 6.80 46.28 -21.40
CA SER A 358 8.25 46.40 -21.65
C SER A 358 9.13 45.54 -20.73
N GLU A 359 10.24 44.96 -21.20
CA GLU A 359 10.94 45.17 -22.48
C GLU A 359 10.88 43.94 -23.40
N GLU A 360 10.58 44.16 -24.69
CA GLU A 360 10.97 43.23 -25.77
C GLU A 360 12.43 43.52 -26.19
N ASP A 361 13.18 42.47 -26.53
CA ASP A 361 14.29 42.55 -27.49
C ASP A 361 14.30 41.25 -28.32
N GLY A 362 14.64 41.32 -29.61
CA GLY A 362 14.10 40.38 -30.61
C GLY A 362 15.07 39.75 -31.62
N SER A 363 14.61 38.67 -32.26
CA SER A 363 15.11 38.06 -33.52
C SER A 363 13.96 37.14 -34.04
N GLU A 364 13.49 37.09 -35.30
CA GLU A 364 14.17 36.95 -36.62
C GLU A 364 14.97 35.62 -36.71
N GLU A 365 14.92 34.75 -37.74
CA GLU A 365 14.14 34.52 -39.00
C GLU A 365 14.26 32.98 -39.31
N GLU A 366 13.52 32.24 -40.18
CA GLU A 366 12.54 32.48 -41.27
C GLU A 366 11.30 31.53 -41.10
N GLU A 367 10.37 31.47 -42.08
CA GLU A 367 9.30 30.43 -42.19
C GLU A 367 9.76 29.15 -42.93
N SER A 368 8.93 28.10 -42.97
CA SER A 368 8.61 27.38 -44.23
C SER A 368 7.45 26.38 -44.08
N SER A 369 6.74 26.12 -45.19
CA SER A 369 5.53 25.29 -45.30
C SER A 369 5.69 24.21 -46.38
N SER A 370 4.59 23.49 -46.69
CA SER A 370 4.32 22.73 -47.93
C SER A 370 5.11 21.45 -48.23
N ASP A 371 4.55 20.38 -48.84
CA ASP A 371 3.14 20.00 -49.13
C ASP A 371 3.07 18.46 -49.46
N GLU A 372 1.85 17.91 -49.48
CA GLU A 372 1.19 16.95 -50.44
C GLU A 372 2.07 16.03 -51.37
N ASP A 373 1.71 14.82 -51.83
CA ASP A 373 0.54 13.90 -51.63
C ASP A 373 0.78 12.54 -52.36
N THR A 374 -0.21 11.62 -52.35
CA THR A 374 -0.46 10.47 -53.29
C THR A 374 0.41 9.19 -53.21
N ASP A 375 0.00 7.98 -53.65
CA ASP A 375 -1.31 7.24 -53.66
C ASP A 375 -1.10 5.74 -54.07
N ASP A 376 -2.20 4.94 -54.12
CA ASP A 376 -2.46 3.71 -54.91
C ASP A 376 -1.74 2.35 -54.62
N ASP A 377 -2.48 1.46 -53.93
CA ASP A 377 -3.13 0.21 -54.41
C ASP A 377 -2.40 -1.04 -55.01
N GLU A 378 -2.94 -2.22 -54.58
CA GLU A 378 -3.06 -3.56 -55.23
C GLU A 378 -1.75 -4.34 -55.62
N GLU A 379 -1.70 -5.67 -55.84
CA GLU A 379 -2.67 -6.77 -56.03
C GLU A 379 -2.39 -8.02 -55.11
N GLU A 380 -3.08 -9.14 -55.40
CA GLU A 380 -3.25 -10.42 -54.68
C GLU A 380 -2.07 -11.44 -54.78
N GLU A 381 -2.09 -12.50 -53.95
CA GLU A 381 -2.21 -13.91 -54.41
C GLU A 381 -2.49 -14.89 -53.24
N GLU A 382 -3.06 -16.06 -53.53
CA GLU A 382 -3.44 -17.13 -52.57
C GLU A 382 -2.43 -18.29 -52.56
N GLU A 383 -2.41 -19.13 -51.51
CA GLU A 383 -2.44 -20.61 -51.65
C GLU A 383 -2.69 -21.33 -50.31
N GLU A 384 -3.24 -22.55 -50.37
CA GLU A 384 -3.56 -23.43 -49.22
C GLU A 384 -2.53 -24.57 -49.08
N GLU A 385 -2.22 -25.02 -47.86
CA GLU A 385 -1.84 -26.44 -47.62
C GLU A 385 -2.43 -26.99 -46.31
N GLU A 386 -2.98 -28.21 -46.39
CA GLU A 386 -3.33 -29.04 -45.22
C GLU A 386 -2.15 -29.94 -44.82
N GLU A 387 -1.85 -30.09 -43.52
CA GLU A 387 -1.16 -31.30 -43.03
C GLU A 387 -2.06 -32.17 -42.15
N LYS A 388 -2.00 -33.48 -42.39
CA LYS A 388 -2.84 -34.50 -41.75
C LYS A 388 -2.04 -35.34 -40.76
N ALA A 389 -2.53 -35.48 -39.53
CA ALA A 389 -1.96 -36.41 -38.55
C ALA A 389 -2.65 -37.78 -38.61
N ALA A 390 -1.89 -38.84 -38.97
CA ALA A 390 -2.30 -40.24 -38.90
C ALA A 390 -1.09 -41.19 -39.08
N PRO A 391 -1.14 -42.47 -38.65
CA PRO A 391 -1.96 -43.07 -37.61
C PRO A 391 -1.10 -43.74 -36.51
N VAL A 392 -1.74 -44.35 -35.50
CA VAL A 392 -1.12 -45.37 -34.64
C VAL A 392 -1.75 -46.74 -34.94
N GLU A 393 -0.94 -47.79 -34.93
CA GLU A 393 -1.33 -49.15 -35.32
C GLU A 393 -2.23 -49.86 -34.29
N VAL A 394 -2.87 -50.95 -34.74
CA VAL A 394 -3.74 -51.86 -33.97
C VAL A 394 -3.32 -53.30 -34.32
N VAL A 395 -3.73 -54.30 -33.51
CA VAL A 395 -3.60 -55.77 -33.68
C VAL A 395 -2.37 -56.40 -32.98
N PRO A 396 -2.50 -57.50 -32.19
CA PRO A 396 -3.68 -58.08 -31.52
C PRO A 396 -3.47 -58.38 -30.01
N GLU A 397 -4.48 -58.99 -29.38
CA GLU A 397 -4.40 -59.68 -28.08
C GLU A 397 -3.50 -60.94 -28.14
N PRO A 398 -3.04 -61.42 -26.97
CA PRO A 398 -3.18 -62.85 -26.69
C PRO A 398 -3.65 -63.19 -25.26
N GLU A 399 -4.72 -64.00 -25.22
CA GLU A 399 -5.08 -65.07 -24.26
C GLU A 399 -5.16 -64.81 -22.73
N GLU A 400 -6.11 -65.52 -22.11
CA GLU A 400 -6.56 -65.35 -20.73
C GLU A 400 -5.58 -65.91 -19.69
N SER A 401 -5.43 -65.21 -18.55
CA SER A 401 -4.97 -65.80 -17.29
C SER A 401 -5.70 -65.16 -16.10
N GLU A 402 -6.13 -65.99 -15.14
CA GLU A 402 -7.01 -65.57 -14.05
C GLU A 402 -6.27 -64.78 -12.95
N GLU A 403 -6.54 -63.47 -12.83
CA GLU A 403 -6.27 -62.69 -11.62
C GLU A 403 -7.56 -61.99 -11.14
N PRO A 404 -7.70 -61.71 -9.82
CA PRO A 404 -9.00 -61.51 -9.21
C PRO A 404 -9.65 -60.18 -9.60
N VAL A 405 -10.99 -60.17 -9.62
CA VAL A 405 -11.79 -58.95 -9.74
C VAL A 405 -11.56 -58.08 -8.50
N GLU A 406 -10.64 -57.12 -8.59
CA GLU A 406 -10.63 -55.98 -7.69
C GLU A 406 -11.95 -55.21 -7.89
N VAL A 407 -12.87 -55.41 -6.97
CA VAL A 407 -14.08 -54.58 -6.87
C VAL A 407 -13.60 -53.16 -6.60
N ALA A 408 -13.66 -52.30 -7.61
CA ALA A 408 -13.20 -50.92 -7.50
C ALA A 408 -13.95 -50.23 -6.35
N VAL A 409 -13.25 -50.00 -5.23
CA VAL A 409 -13.79 -49.42 -4.00
C VAL A 409 -13.92 -47.90 -4.17
N TRP A 410 -14.80 -47.51 -5.09
CA TRP A 410 -15.38 -46.18 -5.11
C TRP A 410 -16.27 -46.05 -3.89
N THR A 411 -15.70 -45.49 -2.81
CA THR A 411 -16.50 -44.98 -1.69
C THR A 411 -17.56 -44.05 -2.28
N PRO A 412 -18.86 -44.31 -2.07
CA PRO A 412 -19.88 -43.39 -2.57
C PRO A 412 -19.64 -42.00 -1.98
N LEU A 413 -19.76 -40.96 -2.80
CA LEU A 413 -19.90 -39.61 -2.27
C LEU A 413 -21.13 -39.62 -1.35
N VAL A 414 -20.89 -39.36 -0.07
CA VAL A 414 -21.81 -39.70 1.01
C VAL A 414 -23.14 -39.01 0.80
N THR A 415 -24.24 -39.78 0.82
CA THR A 415 -25.60 -39.26 0.81
C THR A 415 -25.83 -38.39 2.04
N GLU A 416 -26.46 -37.23 1.83
CA GLU A 416 -26.68 -36.10 2.75
C GLU A 416 -27.10 -36.48 4.20
N GLU A 417 -26.13 -36.95 4.99
CA GLU A 417 -26.13 -36.92 6.45
C GLU A 417 -25.08 -35.88 6.91
N GLU A 418 -25.29 -35.27 8.07
CA GLU A 418 -24.54 -34.09 8.53
C GLU A 418 -23.04 -34.35 8.72
N THR A 419 -22.24 -34.15 7.66
CA THR A 419 -20.79 -34.14 7.76
C THR A 419 -20.34 -32.98 8.63
N PRO A 420 -19.53 -33.18 9.68
CA PRO A 420 -19.03 -32.09 10.50
C PRO A 420 -18.21 -31.12 9.62
N ASP A 421 -18.39 -29.82 9.81
CA ASP A 421 -17.83 -28.79 8.93
C ASP A 421 -16.29 -28.75 9.01
N VAL A 422 -15.61 -29.34 8.02
CA VAL A 422 -14.15 -29.52 8.01
C VAL A 422 -13.46 -28.25 7.51
N HIS A 423 -13.48 -27.21 8.34
CA HIS A 423 -12.75 -25.98 8.06
C HIS A 423 -11.23 -26.20 8.16
N LEU A 424 -10.56 -26.30 7.02
CA LEU A 424 -9.09 -26.33 6.94
C LEU A 424 -8.51 -24.96 7.33
N ASP A 425 -7.58 -24.95 8.29
CA ASP A 425 -6.89 -23.74 8.74
C ASP A 425 -5.55 -23.50 8.04
N THR A 426 -4.80 -22.48 8.47
CA THR A 426 -3.48 -22.15 7.91
C THR A 426 -2.32 -22.86 8.60
N SER A 427 -2.57 -23.83 9.50
CA SER A 427 -1.52 -24.48 10.28
C SER A 427 -0.50 -25.23 9.39
N ALA A 428 -0.97 -26.08 8.48
CA ALA A 428 -0.13 -26.79 7.52
C ALA A 428 0.62 -25.85 6.56
N LEU A 429 0.01 -24.70 6.22
CA LEU A 429 0.58 -23.68 5.35
C LEU A 429 1.72 -22.89 6.02
N LEU A 430 1.60 -22.64 7.33
CA LEU A 430 2.56 -21.83 8.09
C LEU A 430 3.61 -22.66 8.84
N ALA A 431 3.36 -23.94 9.13
CA ALA A 431 4.28 -24.79 9.89
C ALA A 431 5.72 -24.83 9.34
N PRO A 432 5.97 -24.96 8.01
CA PRO A 432 7.34 -24.93 7.48
C PRO A 432 8.07 -23.62 7.78
N SER A 433 7.38 -22.48 7.62
CA SER A 433 7.94 -21.15 7.92
C SER A 433 8.17 -20.90 9.41
N SER A 434 7.25 -21.36 10.26
CA SER A 434 7.39 -21.25 11.71
C SER A 434 8.55 -22.08 12.23
N TYR A 435 8.79 -23.25 11.63
CA TYR A 435 9.95 -24.07 11.91
C TYR A 435 11.24 -23.43 11.40
N ALA A 436 11.29 -22.95 10.16
CA ALA A 436 12.46 -22.25 9.58
C ALA A 436 12.89 -21.05 10.45
N ARG A 437 11.93 -20.22 10.87
CA ARG A 437 12.14 -19.10 11.79
C ARG A 437 12.67 -19.54 13.15
N SER A 438 12.23 -20.69 13.67
CA SER A 438 12.69 -21.25 14.95
C SER A 438 14.12 -21.80 14.90
N ILE A 439 14.63 -22.15 13.70
CA ILE A 439 16.00 -22.64 13.53
C ILE A 439 17.01 -21.56 13.11
N SER A 440 16.57 -20.51 12.43
CA SER A 440 17.38 -19.35 12.05
C SER A 440 17.93 -18.57 13.26
N ARG A 441 19.16 -18.06 13.16
CA ARG A 441 19.81 -17.26 14.23
C ARG A 441 20.09 -15.79 13.90
N SER A 442 19.78 -15.31 12.69
CA SER A 442 20.18 -13.97 12.24
C SER A 442 19.26 -12.85 12.74
N THR A 443 19.80 -11.85 13.44
CA THR A 443 19.08 -10.64 13.87
C THR A 443 19.28 -9.44 12.94
N LEU A 444 20.24 -9.50 12.00
CA LEU A 444 20.79 -8.34 11.28
C LEU A 444 19.75 -7.34 10.76
N HIS A 445 18.72 -7.80 10.04
CA HIS A 445 17.68 -6.91 9.51
C HIS A 445 16.75 -6.34 10.58
N SER A 446 16.52 -7.07 11.68
CA SER A 446 15.77 -6.56 12.83
C SER A 446 16.56 -5.46 13.56
N ASP A 447 17.87 -5.60 13.62
CA ASP A 447 18.78 -4.60 14.19
C ASP A 447 18.85 -3.36 13.27
N LEU A 448 19.03 -3.55 11.95
CA LEU A 448 18.99 -2.49 10.95
C LEU A 448 17.66 -1.73 10.93
N LEU A 449 16.51 -2.42 10.91
CA LEU A 449 15.18 -1.80 11.02
C LEU A 449 15.06 -0.90 12.25
N THR A 450 15.67 -1.32 13.38
CA THR A 450 15.61 -0.56 14.63
C THR A 450 16.57 0.62 14.61
N SER A 451 17.77 0.44 14.06
CA SER A 451 18.78 1.50 13.91
C SER A 451 18.37 2.59 12.92
N LEU A 452 17.83 2.21 11.77
CA LEU A 452 17.36 3.16 10.75
C LEU A 452 16.13 3.95 11.21
N ASN A 453 15.35 3.43 12.16
CA ASN A 453 14.14 4.13 12.63
C ASN A 453 14.43 5.36 13.50
N ALA A 454 15.67 5.55 13.96
CA ALA A 454 16.08 6.82 14.58
C ALA A 454 15.87 8.00 13.60
N TRP A 455 16.38 7.83 12.37
CA TRP A 455 16.25 8.82 11.29
C TRP A 455 14.90 8.76 10.57
N LEU A 456 14.46 7.56 10.19
CA LEU A 456 13.29 7.40 9.31
C LEU A 456 11.96 7.58 10.04
N GLN A 457 11.97 7.54 11.39
CA GLN A 457 10.83 7.86 12.27
C GLN A 457 9.49 7.24 11.82
N VAL A 458 9.52 5.97 11.39
CA VAL A 458 8.35 5.25 10.92
C VAL A 458 7.39 5.02 12.10
N PRO A 459 6.07 5.27 11.96
CA PRO A 459 5.14 5.09 13.06
C PRO A 459 5.03 3.62 13.47
N ALA A 460 4.79 3.38 14.77
CA ALA A 460 4.87 2.05 15.36
C ALA A 460 4.01 0.98 14.66
N ARG A 461 2.85 1.36 14.10
CA ARG A 461 1.93 0.47 13.37
C ARG A 461 2.50 0.04 12.00
N PRO A 462 2.79 0.94 11.03
CA PRO A 462 3.56 0.60 9.84
C PRO A 462 4.89 -0.12 10.13
N LEU A 463 5.67 0.33 11.10
CA LEU A 463 6.96 -0.29 11.45
C LEU A 463 6.82 -1.75 11.89
N ALA A 464 5.77 -2.10 12.63
CA ALA A 464 5.47 -3.48 13.02
C ALA A 464 5.15 -4.37 11.80
N PHE A 465 4.33 -3.85 10.86
CA PHE A 465 4.00 -4.56 9.62
C PHE A 465 5.20 -4.69 8.67
N ILE A 466 6.03 -3.65 8.53
CA ILE A 466 7.27 -3.69 7.74
C ILE A 466 8.25 -4.72 8.34
N ARG A 467 8.39 -4.76 9.67
CA ARG A 467 9.19 -5.79 10.35
C ARG A 467 8.66 -7.20 10.07
N GLN A 468 7.33 -7.40 10.13
CA GLN A 468 6.71 -8.67 9.77
C GLN A 468 6.98 -9.05 8.31
N VAL A 469 6.82 -8.12 7.37
CA VAL A 469 7.07 -8.33 5.93
C VAL A 469 8.52 -8.74 5.68
N ILE A 470 9.49 -8.02 6.24
CA ILE A 470 10.92 -8.35 6.08
C ILE A 470 11.22 -9.74 6.66
N THR A 471 10.70 -10.10 7.84
CA THR A 471 10.89 -11.45 8.41
C THR A 471 10.24 -12.54 7.55
N GLU A 472 9.01 -12.35 7.07
CA GLU A 472 8.32 -13.36 6.22
C GLU A 472 9.02 -13.56 4.87
N LEU A 473 9.59 -12.50 4.29
CA LEU A 473 10.39 -12.59 3.08
C LEU A 473 11.76 -13.25 3.34
N GLN A 474 12.38 -13.05 4.50
CA GLN A 474 13.60 -13.75 4.91
C GLN A 474 13.37 -15.25 5.12
N ASP A 475 12.28 -15.63 5.80
CA ASP A 475 11.93 -17.05 5.98
C ASP A 475 11.64 -17.71 4.62
N SER A 476 10.89 -17.02 3.75
CA SER A 476 10.56 -17.49 2.40
C SER A 476 11.79 -17.71 1.52
N THR A 477 12.64 -16.68 1.38
CA THR A 477 13.86 -16.75 0.57
C THR A 477 14.88 -17.73 1.17
N GLY A 478 14.98 -17.81 2.49
CA GLY A 478 15.80 -18.81 3.19
C GLY A 478 15.33 -20.24 2.93
N MET A 479 14.02 -20.51 3.02
CA MET A 479 13.43 -21.83 2.72
C MET A 479 13.60 -22.23 1.25
N LEU A 480 13.45 -21.29 0.31
CA LEU A 480 13.69 -21.56 -1.11
C LEU A 480 15.17 -21.80 -1.39
N ALA A 481 16.09 -21.03 -0.79
CA ALA A 481 17.51 -21.29 -0.89
C ALA A 481 17.86 -22.69 -0.36
N ASP A 482 17.45 -23.05 0.87
CA ASP A 482 17.70 -24.37 1.45
C ASP A 482 17.21 -25.52 0.53
N VAL A 483 16.05 -25.36 -0.14
CA VAL A 483 15.51 -26.33 -1.12
C VAL A 483 16.33 -26.36 -2.41
N GLN A 484 16.61 -25.21 -3.01
CA GLN A 484 17.34 -25.09 -4.29
C GLN A 484 18.79 -25.57 -4.15
N ASP A 485 19.40 -25.28 -3.00
CA ASP A 485 20.76 -25.67 -2.65
C ASP A 485 20.89 -27.16 -2.30
N GLN A 486 19.77 -27.84 -1.99
CA GLN A 486 19.73 -29.19 -1.41
C GLN A 486 20.51 -29.25 -0.08
N ALA A 487 20.30 -28.24 0.78
CA ALA A 487 21.04 -28.08 2.02
C ALA A 487 20.80 -29.26 2.98
N ALA A 488 21.89 -29.88 3.45
CA ALA A 488 21.82 -30.94 4.46
C ALA A 488 21.62 -30.39 5.90
N LEU A 489 22.07 -29.15 6.14
CA LEU A 489 22.06 -28.46 7.43
C LEU A 489 21.72 -26.97 7.24
N ARG A 490 21.15 -26.37 8.29
CA ARG A 490 20.87 -24.93 8.43
C ARG A 490 21.10 -24.53 9.89
N ASP A 491 22.07 -23.65 10.16
CA ASP A 491 22.49 -23.27 11.54
C ASP A 491 22.69 -24.50 12.46
N GLN A 492 23.39 -25.53 11.95
CA GLN A 492 23.62 -26.85 12.60
C GLN A 492 22.36 -27.68 12.89
N ARG A 493 21.21 -27.35 12.29
CA ARG A 493 19.93 -28.05 12.46
C ARG A 493 19.38 -28.54 11.12
N THR A 494 18.43 -29.48 11.18
CA THR A 494 17.73 -30.01 10.00
C THR A 494 16.97 -28.89 9.28
N PRO A 495 17.18 -28.63 7.98
CA PRO A 495 16.41 -27.64 7.23
C PRO A 495 14.94 -28.01 7.10
N ALA A 496 14.06 -27.01 6.96
CA ALA A 496 12.61 -27.21 6.93
C ALA A 496 12.16 -28.22 5.85
N HIS A 497 12.85 -28.26 4.70
CA HIS A 497 12.51 -29.15 3.59
C HIS A 497 12.82 -30.62 3.84
N LEU A 498 13.69 -30.95 4.81
CA LEU A 498 13.92 -32.32 5.27
C LEU A 498 12.94 -32.75 6.38
N VAL A 499 12.14 -31.81 6.91
CA VAL A 499 11.08 -32.07 7.92
C VAL A 499 9.70 -32.15 7.26
N TYR A 500 9.36 -31.19 6.41
CA TYR A 500 8.05 -31.08 5.75
C TYR A 500 8.05 -31.53 4.29
N GLY A 501 9.22 -31.84 3.71
CA GLY A 501 9.38 -32.12 2.29
C GLY A 501 9.46 -30.83 1.44
N PRO A 502 10.20 -30.84 0.30
CA PRO A 502 10.37 -29.65 -0.54
C PRO A 502 9.05 -29.02 -1.00
N ALA A 503 8.03 -29.83 -1.33
CA ALA A 503 6.74 -29.34 -1.83
C ALA A 503 6.01 -28.43 -0.82
N GLN A 504 5.96 -28.81 0.46
CA GLN A 504 5.35 -27.98 1.50
C GLN A 504 6.15 -26.71 1.76
N CYS A 505 7.49 -26.79 1.73
CA CYS A 505 8.34 -25.61 1.87
C CYS A 505 8.18 -24.61 0.71
N MET A 506 8.15 -25.09 -0.54
CA MET A 506 7.93 -24.22 -1.71
C MET A 506 6.55 -23.57 -1.68
N ASN A 507 5.50 -24.31 -1.33
CA ASN A 507 4.13 -23.77 -1.21
C ASN A 507 4.02 -22.73 -0.07
N SER A 508 4.62 -23.02 1.09
CA SER A 508 4.67 -22.11 2.24
C SER A 508 5.44 -20.81 1.91
N ALA A 509 6.60 -20.92 1.25
CA ALA A 509 7.38 -19.77 0.79
C ALA A 509 6.62 -18.92 -0.27
N ALA A 510 6.01 -19.57 -1.27
CA ALA A 510 5.19 -18.90 -2.27
C ALA A 510 4.05 -18.09 -1.64
N TYR A 511 3.36 -18.66 -0.65
CA TYR A 511 2.33 -17.96 0.12
C TYR A 511 2.86 -16.75 0.90
N LEU A 512 4.07 -16.81 1.47
CA LEU A 512 4.65 -15.67 2.19
C LEU A 512 4.92 -14.46 1.29
N PHE A 513 5.28 -14.64 0.01
CA PHE A 513 5.37 -13.51 -0.93
C PHE A 513 3.99 -12.86 -1.17
N VAL A 514 2.95 -13.67 -1.38
CA VAL A 514 1.56 -13.20 -1.55
C VAL A 514 1.07 -12.49 -0.27
N ARG A 515 1.44 -13.00 0.90
CA ARG A 515 1.10 -12.40 2.20
C ARG A 515 1.83 -11.09 2.44
N ALA A 516 3.13 -11.02 2.12
CA ALA A 516 3.92 -9.80 2.19
C ALA A 516 3.32 -8.69 1.32
N ALA A 517 2.96 -9.00 0.07
CA ALA A 517 2.27 -8.07 -0.83
C ALA A 517 0.94 -7.59 -0.22
N ARG A 518 0.08 -8.50 0.25
CA ARG A 518 -1.19 -8.13 0.91
C ARG A 518 -1.02 -7.25 2.15
N ILE A 519 0.03 -7.47 2.95
CA ILE A 519 0.34 -6.61 4.11
C ILE A 519 0.76 -5.21 3.62
N VAL A 520 1.68 -5.11 2.66
CA VAL A 520 2.13 -3.84 2.08
C VAL A 520 0.97 -3.06 1.47
N THR A 521 0.12 -3.69 0.66
CA THR A 521 -1.09 -3.04 0.12
C THR A 521 -2.01 -2.52 1.23
N SER A 522 -2.12 -3.24 2.35
CA SER A 522 -2.98 -2.83 3.48
C SER A 522 -2.45 -1.66 4.32
N LEU A 523 -1.23 -1.18 4.06
CA LEU A 523 -0.66 0.02 4.68
C LEU A 523 -1.06 1.32 3.96
N ASN A 524 -1.61 1.24 2.74
CA ASN A 524 -2.00 2.38 1.90
C ASN A 524 -0.88 3.42 1.62
N CYS A 525 0.38 3.03 1.75
CA CYS A 525 1.54 3.89 1.44
C CYS A 525 1.81 3.92 -0.08
N PRO A 526 1.80 5.10 -0.75
CA PRO A 526 2.11 5.21 -2.19
C PRO A 526 3.48 4.64 -2.56
N GLY A 527 3.59 3.98 -3.72
CA GLY A 527 4.84 3.39 -4.24
C GLY A 527 5.41 2.20 -3.45
N MET A 528 4.89 1.90 -2.26
CA MET A 528 5.44 0.85 -1.39
C MET A 528 5.27 -0.55 -1.99
N LEU A 529 4.17 -0.79 -2.72
CA LEU A 529 3.94 -2.06 -3.42
C LEU A 529 4.90 -2.22 -4.60
N ASP A 530 5.14 -1.17 -5.37
CA ASP A 530 6.03 -1.19 -6.53
C ASP A 530 7.48 -1.39 -6.09
N GLY A 531 7.90 -0.70 -5.02
CA GLY A 531 9.20 -0.89 -4.38
C GLY A 531 9.38 -2.30 -3.78
N LEU A 532 8.31 -2.94 -3.31
CA LEU A 532 8.32 -4.35 -2.91
C LEU A 532 8.55 -5.26 -4.13
N LEU A 533 7.75 -5.09 -5.19
CA LEU A 533 7.78 -5.96 -6.35
C LEU A 533 9.12 -5.86 -7.11
N GLN A 534 9.65 -4.64 -7.27
CA GLN A 534 10.92 -4.39 -7.96
C GLN A 534 12.11 -5.07 -7.26
N GLU A 535 12.17 -5.02 -5.92
CA GLU A 535 13.27 -5.65 -5.18
C GLU A 535 13.09 -7.18 -5.05
N LEU A 536 11.85 -7.69 -5.09
CA LEU A 536 11.61 -9.12 -5.24
C LEU A 536 12.04 -9.63 -6.62
N GLU A 537 11.75 -8.90 -7.70
CA GLU A 537 12.22 -9.21 -9.04
C GLU A 537 13.75 -9.22 -9.09
N ALA A 538 14.41 -8.16 -8.60
CA ALA A 538 15.87 -8.10 -8.51
C ALA A 538 16.46 -9.29 -7.72
N HIS A 539 15.84 -9.67 -6.60
CA HIS A 539 16.27 -10.84 -5.84
C HIS A 539 16.18 -12.14 -6.64
N PHE A 540 15.08 -12.37 -7.37
CA PHE A 540 14.92 -13.56 -8.22
C PHE A 540 15.88 -13.56 -9.42
N VAL A 541 16.14 -12.42 -10.05
CA VAL A 541 17.15 -12.31 -11.12
C VAL A 541 18.54 -12.65 -10.58
N GLY A 542 18.93 -12.09 -9.43
CA GLY A 542 20.20 -12.43 -8.77
C GLY A 542 20.33 -13.92 -8.42
N GLN A 543 19.28 -14.49 -7.81
CA GLN A 543 19.25 -15.93 -7.49
C GLN A 543 19.33 -16.81 -8.76
N SER A 544 18.72 -16.39 -9.87
CA SER A 544 18.77 -17.13 -11.14
C SER A 544 20.21 -17.27 -11.69
N TRP A 545 21.05 -16.24 -11.53
CA TRP A 545 22.42 -16.25 -12.02
C TRP A 545 23.34 -17.17 -11.19
N GLU A 546 23.20 -17.16 -9.86
CA GLU A 546 23.91 -18.08 -8.98
C GLU A 546 23.59 -19.55 -9.32
N LEU A 547 22.29 -19.86 -9.49
CA LEU A 547 21.82 -21.19 -9.88
C LEU A 547 22.29 -21.58 -11.28
N ASN A 548 22.28 -20.65 -12.25
CA ASN A 548 22.75 -20.89 -13.61
C ASN A 548 24.26 -21.19 -13.65
N TRP A 549 25.10 -20.43 -12.95
CA TRP A 549 26.55 -20.68 -12.88
C TRP A 549 26.87 -22.04 -12.25
N ARG A 550 26.16 -22.39 -11.17
CA ARG A 550 26.23 -23.70 -10.52
C ARG A 550 25.85 -24.83 -11.49
N PHE A 551 24.69 -24.72 -12.16
CA PHE A 551 24.17 -25.74 -13.08
C PHE A 551 25.05 -25.93 -14.33
N SER A 552 25.45 -24.83 -14.97
CA SER A 552 26.32 -24.84 -16.15
C SER A 552 27.79 -25.18 -15.83
N THR A 553 28.17 -25.20 -14.54
CA THR A 553 29.55 -25.31 -14.05
C THR A 553 30.47 -24.23 -14.64
N HIS A 554 29.92 -23.02 -14.71
CA HIS A 554 30.58 -21.81 -15.19
C HIS A 554 31.18 -21.01 -14.02
N CYS A 555 32.30 -20.34 -14.26
CA CYS A 555 32.87 -19.38 -13.32
C CYS A 555 32.70 -17.97 -13.90
N PRO A 556 31.92 -17.08 -13.27
CA PRO A 556 31.81 -15.69 -13.68
C PRO A 556 33.12 -14.93 -13.44
N GLY A 557 33.22 -13.72 -13.99
CA GLY A 557 34.16 -12.70 -13.55
C GLY A 557 33.74 -12.05 -12.21
N GLU A 558 34.69 -11.41 -11.52
CA GLU A 558 34.41 -10.74 -10.24
C GLU A 558 33.33 -9.64 -10.35
N THR A 559 33.27 -8.93 -11.48
CA THR A 559 32.26 -7.89 -11.75
C THR A 559 30.86 -8.45 -11.92
N GLU A 560 30.73 -9.57 -12.64
CA GLU A 560 29.45 -10.28 -12.84
C GLU A 560 28.95 -10.86 -11.52
N TYR A 561 29.83 -11.49 -10.74
CA TYR A 561 29.51 -11.95 -9.39
C TYR A 561 29.02 -10.80 -8.50
N LEU A 562 29.70 -9.64 -8.48
CA LEU A 562 29.27 -8.49 -7.69
C LEU A 562 27.92 -7.92 -8.16
N ALA A 563 27.63 -7.94 -9.46
CA ALA A 563 26.33 -7.54 -10.00
C ALA A 563 25.21 -8.53 -9.64
N MET A 564 25.51 -9.83 -9.49
CA MET A 564 24.58 -10.82 -8.93
C MET A 564 24.33 -10.54 -7.44
N VAL A 565 25.37 -10.24 -6.65
CA VAL A 565 25.23 -9.94 -5.21
C VAL A 565 24.44 -8.64 -4.97
N ASP A 566 24.63 -7.62 -5.79
CA ASP A 566 23.84 -6.37 -5.74
C ASP A 566 22.33 -6.64 -5.97
N GLN A 567 22.00 -7.64 -6.79
CA GLN A 567 20.62 -8.05 -7.09
C GLN A 567 20.07 -9.02 -6.03
N LYS A 568 20.81 -10.06 -5.63
CA LYS A 568 20.36 -11.07 -4.66
C LYS A 568 20.36 -10.56 -3.22
N ALA A 569 21.52 -10.17 -2.71
CA ALA A 569 21.71 -9.76 -1.32
C ALA A 569 21.40 -8.27 -1.13
N GLY A 570 21.85 -7.42 -2.05
CA GLY A 570 21.59 -5.97 -2.04
C GLY A 570 20.11 -5.61 -2.04
N ALA A 571 19.28 -6.35 -2.80
CA ALA A 571 17.82 -6.13 -2.81
C ALA A 571 17.17 -6.34 -1.43
N SER A 572 17.67 -7.27 -0.62
CA SER A 572 17.14 -7.49 0.74
C SER A 572 17.36 -6.27 1.65
N PHE A 573 18.45 -5.51 1.44
CA PHE A 573 18.73 -4.28 2.17
C PHE A 573 18.02 -3.05 1.56
N ARG A 574 17.97 -2.92 0.22
CA ARG A 574 17.20 -1.86 -0.46
C ARG A 574 15.70 -1.96 -0.17
N LEU A 575 15.14 -3.17 -0.14
CA LEU A 575 13.75 -3.41 0.20
C LEU A 575 13.43 -2.90 1.62
N LEU A 576 14.28 -3.23 2.59
CA LEU A 576 14.16 -2.78 3.97
C LEU A 576 14.10 -1.25 4.03
N THR A 577 15.03 -0.54 3.37
CA THR A 577 15.07 0.93 3.39
C THR A 577 13.91 1.55 2.63
N ARG A 578 13.57 1.06 1.42
CA ARG A 578 12.45 1.59 0.62
C ARG A 578 11.10 1.42 1.32
N LEU A 579 10.85 0.26 1.96
CA LEU A 579 9.63 0.08 2.78
C LEU A 579 9.59 1.04 3.97
N MET A 580 10.72 1.30 4.65
CA MET A 580 10.75 2.28 5.74
C MET A 580 10.57 3.71 5.25
N GLN A 581 11.20 4.10 4.13
CA GLN A 581 11.09 5.45 3.57
C GLN A 581 9.66 5.74 3.09
N ALA A 582 9.00 4.78 2.42
CA ALA A 582 7.60 4.89 2.01
C ALA A 582 6.59 4.97 3.18
N ALA A 583 7.02 4.69 4.42
CA ALA A 583 6.24 4.86 5.64
C ALA A 583 6.79 5.94 6.59
N SER A 584 7.76 6.74 6.15
CA SER A 584 8.39 7.78 6.96
C SER A 584 7.49 9.00 7.14
N MET A 585 7.41 9.51 8.36
CA MET A 585 6.63 10.71 8.71
C MET A 585 7.19 12.00 8.12
N GLY A 586 8.51 12.04 7.83
CA GLY A 586 9.23 13.24 7.41
C GLY A 586 9.59 13.28 5.92
N GLY A 587 9.10 12.33 5.11
CA GLY A 587 9.47 12.24 3.69
C GLY A 587 10.97 12.06 3.47
N ALA A 588 11.64 11.26 4.31
CA ALA A 588 13.11 11.21 4.43
C ALA A 588 13.85 10.97 3.10
N THR A 589 14.41 12.05 2.55
CA THR A 589 15.15 12.15 1.28
C THR A 589 16.56 11.55 1.29
N LEU A 590 16.93 10.81 2.35
CA LEU A 590 18.24 10.18 2.48
C LEU A 590 18.46 9.13 1.39
N ASP A 591 19.51 9.29 0.60
CA ASP A 591 19.93 8.26 -0.37
C ASP A 591 20.61 7.10 0.36
N LEU A 592 19.80 6.11 0.73
CA LEU A 592 20.25 4.88 1.37
C LEU A 592 20.76 3.84 0.36
N GLU A 593 20.73 4.09 -0.96
CA GLU A 593 21.10 3.09 -1.96
C GLU A 593 22.61 2.76 -2.00
N PRO A 594 23.54 3.74 -1.95
CA PRO A 594 24.97 3.47 -1.83
C PRO A 594 25.32 2.63 -0.59
N PHE A 595 24.72 2.98 0.56
CA PHE A 595 24.96 2.29 1.83
C PHE A 595 24.41 0.85 1.83
N THR A 596 23.17 0.65 1.38
CA THR A 596 22.57 -0.70 1.28
C THR A 596 23.27 -1.60 0.26
N LYS A 597 23.79 -1.03 -0.84
CA LYS A 597 24.61 -1.74 -1.82
C LYS A 597 25.92 -2.26 -1.20
N VAL A 598 26.65 -1.42 -0.47
CA VAL A 598 27.88 -1.84 0.23
C VAL A 598 27.58 -2.84 1.34
N LEU A 599 26.48 -2.66 2.11
CA LEU A 599 26.02 -3.66 3.10
C LEU A 599 25.69 -5.02 2.45
N GLY A 600 25.03 -5.05 1.30
CA GLY A 600 24.73 -6.27 0.56
C GLY A 600 25.98 -7.06 0.19
N ARG A 601 26.96 -6.38 -0.40
CA ARG A 601 28.27 -6.93 -0.75
C ARG A 601 29.03 -7.42 0.49
N LEU A 602 29.12 -6.58 1.53
CA LEU A 602 29.79 -6.91 2.78
C LEU A 602 29.17 -8.15 3.44
N SER A 603 27.84 -8.20 3.56
CA SER A 603 27.13 -9.31 4.22
C SER A 603 27.31 -10.63 3.48
N GLN A 604 27.22 -10.64 2.14
CA GLN A 604 27.39 -11.86 1.34
C GLN A 604 28.83 -12.37 1.40
N ILE A 605 29.81 -11.51 1.05
CA ILE A 605 31.21 -11.91 0.94
C ILE A 605 31.78 -12.31 2.32
N ARG A 606 31.34 -11.64 3.40
CA ARG A 606 31.62 -12.05 4.78
C ARG A 606 31.06 -13.43 5.11
N HIS A 607 29.82 -13.73 4.70
CA HIS A 607 29.20 -15.03 4.96
C HIS A 607 30.01 -16.16 4.33
N GLU A 608 30.29 -16.04 3.04
CA GLU A 608 31.03 -17.03 2.25
C GLU A 608 32.48 -17.20 2.74
N TYR A 609 33.17 -16.10 3.06
CA TYR A 609 34.51 -16.13 3.64
C TYR A 609 34.54 -16.94 4.94
N LEU A 610 33.61 -16.66 5.86
CA LEU A 610 33.49 -17.41 7.11
C LEU A 610 33.11 -18.89 6.89
N GLY A 611 32.36 -19.21 5.83
CA GLY A 611 32.02 -20.58 5.44
C GLY A 611 33.23 -21.42 4.99
N LEU A 612 34.33 -20.80 4.56
CA LEU A 612 35.57 -21.47 4.17
C LEU A 612 36.61 -21.60 5.30
N LEU A 613 36.29 -21.17 6.53
CA LEU A 613 37.22 -21.25 7.67
C LEU A 613 37.00 -22.53 8.47
N GLU A 614 38.03 -23.37 8.61
CA GLU A 614 37.99 -24.62 9.38
C GLU A 614 38.13 -24.38 10.91
N SER A 615 37.37 -23.42 11.47
CA SER A 615 37.51 -22.98 12.86
C SER A 615 36.53 -23.66 13.82
N ALA A 616 37.08 -24.48 14.72
CA ALA A 616 36.34 -25.12 15.82
C ALA A 616 35.79 -24.16 16.89
N ALA A 617 36.08 -22.86 16.79
CA ALA A 617 35.54 -21.81 17.65
C ALA A 617 34.30 -21.11 17.06
N SER A 618 33.82 -21.55 15.89
CA SER A 618 32.61 -21.00 15.26
C SER A 618 31.44 -21.98 15.33
N ASP A 619 30.23 -21.46 15.55
CA ASP A 619 28.97 -22.23 15.57
C ASP A 619 28.54 -22.72 14.16
N ARG A 620 29.34 -22.49 13.11
CA ARG A 620 29.04 -22.80 11.70
C ARG A 620 29.69 -24.11 11.27
N SER A 621 29.14 -24.80 10.26
CA SER A 621 29.81 -25.99 9.72
C SER A 621 30.72 -25.64 8.54
N PHE A 622 31.83 -26.35 8.42
CA PHE A 622 32.89 -26.03 7.47
C PHE A 622 32.49 -26.40 6.04
N GLY A 623 32.45 -25.41 5.15
CA GLY A 623 32.21 -25.59 3.73
C GLY A 623 30.78 -25.94 3.34
N GLU A 624 29.76 -25.35 3.98
CA GLU A 624 28.35 -25.49 3.56
C GLU A 624 28.14 -25.07 2.10
N ASP A 625 28.72 -23.95 1.67
CA ASP A 625 28.70 -23.52 0.27
C ASP A 625 29.40 -24.51 -0.67
N LEU A 626 30.44 -25.22 -0.19
CA LEU A 626 31.10 -26.30 -0.94
C LEU A 626 30.21 -27.54 -1.04
N ASP A 627 29.46 -27.85 0.02
CA ASP A 627 28.41 -28.88 -0.01
C ASP A 627 27.24 -28.53 -0.90
N GLN A 628 27.11 -27.27 -1.29
CA GLN A 628 26.12 -26.80 -2.26
C GLN A 628 26.75 -26.63 -3.65
N ALA A 629 28.08 -26.76 -3.79
CA ALA A 629 28.84 -26.48 -5.01
C ALA A 629 28.64 -25.04 -5.54
N LYS A 630 28.46 -24.08 -4.63
CA LYS A 630 28.35 -22.65 -4.95
C LYS A 630 29.70 -22.09 -5.39
N VAL A 631 29.65 -21.18 -6.36
CA VAL A 631 30.82 -20.44 -6.86
C VAL A 631 30.94 -19.14 -6.07
N THR A 632 31.35 -19.25 -4.81
CA THR A 632 31.52 -18.13 -3.87
C THR A 632 32.64 -17.19 -4.30
N TYR A 633 32.66 -15.94 -3.82
CA TYR A 633 33.64 -14.92 -4.20
C TYR A 633 35.12 -15.39 -4.08
N PRO A 634 35.56 -16.08 -3.00
CA PRO A 634 36.92 -16.63 -2.94
C PRO A 634 37.21 -17.63 -4.07
N ILE A 635 36.21 -18.43 -4.47
CA ILE A 635 36.32 -19.41 -5.55
C ILE A 635 36.32 -18.71 -6.91
N VAL A 636 35.44 -17.73 -7.14
CA VAL A 636 35.43 -16.87 -8.33
C VAL A 636 36.81 -16.27 -8.54
N ARG A 637 37.37 -15.63 -7.51
CA ARG A 637 38.69 -14.99 -7.57
C ARG A 637 39.81 -15.99 -7.82
N ALA A 638 39.84 -17.11 -7.10
CA ALA A 638 40.83 -18.17 -7.32
C ALA A 638 40.76 -18.74 -8.75
N CYS A 639 39.56 -18.97 -9.28
CA CYS A 639 39.33 -19.55 -10.60
C CYS A 639 39.63 -18.61 -11.77
N ASN A 640 39.56 -17.29 -11.55
CA ASN A 640 40.00 -16.27 -12.51
C ASN A 640 41.52 -16.07 -12.48
N LEU A 641 42.19 -16.32 -11.34
CA LEU A 641 43.64 -16.23 -11.20
C LEU A 641 44.37 -17.51 -11.66
N ASP A 642 43.81 -18.69 -11.42
CA ASP A 642 44.39 -19.99 -11.82
C ASP A 642 43.40 -20.85 -12.62
N PRO A 643 43.55 -20.91 -13.97
CA PRO A 643 42.76 -21.78 -14.82
C PRO A 643 42.94 -23.29 -14.57
N ALA A 644 44.06 -23.73 -13.97
CA ALA A 644 44.30 -25.13 -13.63
C ALA A 644 43.59 -25.52 -12.32
N GLY A 645 43.74 -24.71 -11.27
CA GLY A 645 42.95 -24.80 -10.04
C GLY A 645 41.45 -24.75 -10.32
N ARG A 646 40.99 -23.88 -11.23
CA ARG A 646 39.60 -23.87 -11.73
C ARG A 646 39.17 -25.22 -12.28
N ALA A 647 40.00 -25.86 -13.11
CA ALA A 647 39.67 -27.18 -13.68
C ALA A 647 39.56 -28.27 -12.60
N VAL A 648 40.35 -28.18 -11.52
CA VAL A 648 40.26 -29.09 -10.37
C VAL A 648 39.00 -28.82 -9.54
N ILE A 649 38.71 -27.57 -9.18
CA ILE A 649 37.55 -27.20 -8.36
C ILE A 649 36.22 -27.58 -9.05
N PHE A 650 36.05 -27.20 -10.31
CA PHE A 650 34.86 -27.59 -11.09
C PHE A 650 34.87 -29.09 -11.45
N GLY A 651 36.03 -29.75 -11.48
CA GLY A 651 36.13 -31.21 -11.54
C GLY A 651 35.51 -31.89 -10.31
N ILE A 652 35.85 -31.41 -9.10
CA ILE A 652 35.28 -31.89 -7.83
C ILE A 652 33.77 -31.65 -7.81
N PHE A 653 33.32 -30.44 -8.16
CA PHE A 653 31.88 -30.11 -8.20
C PHE A 653 31.10 -30.97 -9.21
N ARG A 654 31.68 -31.34 -10.36
CA ARG A 654 31.03 -32.23 -11.35
C ARG A 654 30.95 -33.70 -10.91
N GLN A 655 31.81 -34.16 -10.00
CA GLN A 655 31.82 -35.53 -9.51
C GLN A 655 30.98 -35.71 -8.21
N LYS A 656 30.42 -34.62 -7.69
CA LYS A 656 29.55 -34.59 -6.52
C LYS A 656 28.18 -35.22 -6.82
N PRO A 657 27.74 -36.28 -6.12
CA PRO A 657 26.37 -36.79 -6.25
C PRO A 657 25.35 -35.79 -5.69
N ALA A 658 24.19 -35.68 -6.36
CA ALA A 658 23.08 -34.84 -5.89
C ALA A 658 22.62 -35.24 -4.48
N GLY A 659 22.25 -34.26 -3.65
CA GLY A 659 21.85 -34.46 -2.26
C GLY A 659 22.93 -34.98 -1.30
N THR A 660 24.22 -34.97 -1.66
CA THR A 660 25.32 -35.46 -0.79
C THR A 660 26.32 -34.39 -0.40
N VAL A 661 26.92 -34.54 0.79
CA VAL A 661 28.01 -33.70 1.33
C VAL A 661 29.34 -34.04 0.64
N LEU A 662 30.22 -33.05 0.41
CA LEU A 662 31.57 -33.29 -0.12
C LEU A 662 32.49 -33.90 0.95
N PRO A 663 33.38 -34.84 0.58
CA PRO A 663 34.44 -35.32 1.47
C PRO A 663 35.29 -34.17 2.05
N ILE A 664 35.70 -34.31 3.31
CA ILE A 664 36.50 -33.27 4.01
C ILE A 664 37.84 -33.02 3.31
N GLU A 665 38.41 -34.05 2.69
CA GLU A 665 39.61 -33.98 1.85
C GLU A 665 39.38 -33.10 0.62
N SER A 666 38.23 -33.26 -0.05
CA SER A 666 37.85 -32.45 -1.21
C SER A 666 37.58 -30.99 -0.82
N LYS A 667 36.93 -30.75 0.33
CA LYS A 667 36.75 -29.39 0.88
C LYS A 667 38.10 -28.71 1.15
N ARG A 668 39.00 -29.37 1.88
CA ARG A 668 40.36 -28.89 2.17
C ARG A 668 41.19 -28.68 0.91
N GLN A 669 41.04 -29.53 -0.12
CA GLN A 669 41.69 -29.35 -1.42
C GLN A 669 41.23 -28.07 -2.12
N ILE A 670 39.93 -27.78 -2.15
CA ILE A 670 39.39 -26.53 -2.71
C ILE A 670 39.92 -25.33 -1.92
N VAL A 671 39.83 -25.34 -0.59
CA VAL A 671 40.32 -24.25 0.27
C VAL A 671 41.82 -24.02 0.08
N SER A 672 42.62 -25.09 -0.07
CA SER A 672 44.06 -24.95 -0.32
C SER A 672 44.38 -24.29 -1.67
N LEU A 673 43.60 -24.55 -2.73
CA LEU A 673 43.74 -23.86 -4.02
C LEU A 673 43.36 -22.36 -3.91
N VAL A 674 42.32 -22.05 -3.14
CA VAL A 674 41.89 -20.66 -2.84
C VAL A 674 42.91 -19.91 -1.96
N GLN A 675 43.65 -20.63 -1.10
CA GLN A 675 44.78 -20.09 -0.34
C GLN A 675 46.03 -19.89 -1.20
N GLN A 676 46.41 -20.87 -2.02
CA GLN A 676 47.61 -20.83 -2.88
C GLN A 676 47.57 -19.71 -3.93
N THR A 677 46.37 -19.36 -4.41
CA THR A 677 46.14 -18.21 -5.31
C THR A 677 46.10 -16.86 -4.60
N GLY A 678 46.17 -16.82 -3.26
CA GLY A 678 46.00 -15.61 -2.46
C GLY A 678 44.56 -15.08 -2.40
N ALA A 679 43.59 -15.77 -3.02
CA ALA A 679 42.20 -15.33 -3.11
C ALA A 679 41.50 -15.26 -1.74
N LEU A 680 41.86 -16.12 -0.79
CA LEU A 680 41.33 -16.06 0.59
C LEU A 680 41.76 -14.76 1.30
N GLN A 681 43.05 -14.40 1.22
CA GLN A 681 43.58 -13.16 1.79
C GLN A 681 42.98 -11.93 1.11
N ALA A 682 42.90 -11.93 -0.22
CA ALA A 682 42.28 -10.84 -0.96
C ALA A 682 40.78 -10.67 -0.63
N THR A 683 40.08 -11.75 -0.27
CA THR A 683 38.70 -11.66 0.24
C THR A 683 38.63 -11.02 1.62
N TYR A 684 39.51 -11.40 2.54
CA TYR A 684 39.63 -10.75 3.85
C TYR A 684 39.92 -9.25 3.73
N ASP A 685 40.82 -8.86 2.83
CA ASP A 685 41.13 -7.45 2.56
C ASP A 685 39.95 -6.71 1.91
N LEU A 686 39.18 -7.36 1.03
CA LEU A 686 37.95 -6.80 0.45
C LEU A 686 36.86 -6.60 1.52
N ILE A 687 36.66 -7.52 2.47
CA ILE A 687 35.74 -7.33 3.60
C ILE A 687 36.15 -6.09 4.42
N ARG A 688 37.45 -5.88 4.62
CA ARG A 688 37.99 -4.68 5.29
C ARG A 688 37.92 -3.41 4.43
N GLN A 689 37.82 -3.52 3.11
CA GLN A 689 37.56 -2.39 2.22
C GLN A 689 36.09 -2.01 2.25
N LEU A 690 35.17 -2.95 1.98
CA LEU A 690 33.72 -2.76 2.06
C LEU A 690 33.30 -2.25 3.45
N GLY A 691 33.95 -2.72 4.52
CA GLY A 691 33.77 -2.21 5.87
C GLY A 691 34.14 -0.73 6.07
N ARG A 692 35.14 -0.22 5.34
CA ARG A 692 35.48 1.21 5.34
C ARG A 692 34.53 2.01 4.46
N GLU A 693 34.16 1.48 3.30
CA GLU A 693 33.17 2.10 2.39
C GLU A 693 31.79 2.23 3.08
N ALA A 694 31.36 1.23 3.85
CA ALA A 694 30.14 1.26 4.65
C ALA A 694 30.21 2.30 5.79
N MET A 695 31.38 2.46 6.44
CA MET A 695 31.56 3.49 7.47
C MET A 695 31.66 4.91 6.88
N ASN A 696 32.16 5.07 5.65
CA ASN A 696 32.23 6.34 4.94
C ASN A 696 30.83 6.78 4.50
N THR A 697 30.12 5.94 3.75
CA THR A 697 28.72 6.19 3.32
C THR A 697 27.78 6.40 4.51
N LEU A 698 28.00 5.70 5.64
CA LEU A 698 27.28 5.97 6.88
C LEU A 698 27.61 7.34 7.49
N SER A 699 28.84 7.84 7.36
CA SER A 699 29.22 9.17 7.84
C SER A 699 28.68 10.28 6.92
N GLU A 700 28.55 10.01 5.62
CA GLU A 700 27.87 10.87 4.64
C GLU A 700 26.36 10.95 4.98
N LEU A 701 25.72 9.82 5.29
CA LEU A 701 24.33 9.77 5.77
C LEU A 701 24.12 10.49 7.10
N GLU A 702 25.01 10.32 8.09
CA GLU A 702 24.97 11.09 9.35
C GLU A 702 25.15 12.60 9.12
N THR A 703 25.84 13.01 8.05
CA THR A 703 25.95 14.42 7.68
C THR A 703 24.67 14.92 7.02
N ALA A 704 24.07 14.14 6.13
CA ALA A 704 22.82 14.48 5.43
C ALA A 704 21.57 14.42 6.33
N ALA A 705 21.60 13.63 7.41
CA ALA A 705 20.53 13.55 8.41
C ALA A 705 20.66 14.57 9.55
N GLU A 706 21.77 15.31 9.61
CA GLU A 706 22.21 16.16 10.73
C GLU A 706 22.30 15.46 12.11
N GLU A 707 22.11 14.13 12.16
CA GLU A 707 22.06 13.31 13.37
C GLU A 707 22.98 12.08 13.27
N LEU A 708 23.82 11.88 14.28
CA LEU A 708 24.68 10.69 14.41
C LEU A 708 23.85 9.43 14.70
N ASN A 709 24.22 8.28 14.14
CA ASN A 709 23.57 6.99 14.41
C ASN A 709 24.55 5.96 15.00
N PRO A 710 24.84 6.02 16.31
CA PRO A 710 25.71 5.08 17.00
C PRO A 710 25.26 3.62 16.88
N SER A 711 23.95 3.37 16.74
CA SER A 711 23.41 2.02 16.62
C SER A 711 23.72 1.41 15.25
N LEU A 712 23.53 2.16 14.16
CA LEU A 712 23.88 1.74 12.82
C LEU A 712 25.41 1.59 12.67
N ARG A 713 26.20 2.49 13.28
CA ARG A 713 27.66 2.34 13.40
C ARG A 713 28.09 1.07 14.14
N ALA A 714 27.29 0.57 15.09
CA ALA A 714 27.58 -0.69 15.79
C ALA A 714 27.27 -1.92 14.91
N VAL A 715 26.17 -1.89 14.15
CA VAL A 715 25.82 -2.95 13.18
C VAL A 715 26.88 -3.06 12.08
N VAL A 716 27.37 -1.94 11.53
CA VAL A 716 28.44 -2.00 10.51
C VAL A 716 29.71 -2.62 11.09
N LYS A 717 30.12 -2.25 12.32
CA LYS A 717 31.34 -2.81 12.95
C LYS A 717 31.29 -4.32 13.14
N SER A 718 30.18 -4.87 13.62
CA SER A 718 30.05 -6.32 13.85
C SER A 718 30.11 -7.15 12.56
N LEU A 719 29.80 -6.56 11.40
CA LEU A 719 30.00 -7.17 10.09
C LEU A 719 31.48 -7.17 9.65
N VAL A 720 32.27 -6.15 10.02
CA VAL A 720 33.69 -6.08 9.64
C VAL A 720 34.58 -6.97 10.51
N GLU A 721 34.13 -7.32 11.71
CA GLU A 721 34.82 -8.24 12.61
C GLU A 721 34.75 -9.69 12.07
N VAL A 722 35.86 -10.13 11.48
CA VAL A 722 36.17 -11.49 11.03
C VAL A 722 37.64 -11.84 11.34
N PRO A 723 37.99 -13.12 11.59
CA PRO A 723 39.38 -13.53 11.78
C PRO A 723 40.19 -13.47 10.49
N ALA A 724 41.50 -13.23 10.62
CA ALA A 724 42.46 -13.31 9.51
C ALA A 724 42.69 -14.77 9.07
N PRO A 725 43.04 -15.04 7.79
CA PRO A 725 43.16 -16.40 7.27
C PRO A 725 44.37 -17.17 7.82
N ASP A 726 45.40 -16.48 8.34
CA ASP A 726 46.57 -17.07 9.00
C ASP A 726 46.31 -17.54 10.45
N HIS A 727 45.03 -17.65 10.84
CA HIS A 727 44.59 -18.19 12.13
C HIS A 727 43.79 -19.51 11.96
N LEU A 728 44.13 -20.28 10.92
CA LEU A 728 43.63 -21.61 10.59
C LEU A 728 44.67 -22.69 10.94
#